data_AF-A0A1I7W090-F1
#
_entry.id   AF-A0A1I7W090-F1
#
_cell.length_a   1.000
_cell.length_b   1.000
_cell.length_c   1.000
_cell.angle_alpha   90.00
_cell.angle_beta   90.00
_cell.angle_gamma   90.00
#
_symmetry.space_group_name_H-M   'P 1'
#
loop_
_entity.id
_entity.type
_entity.pdbx_description
1 polymer ?
#
loop_
_entity_poly.entity_id
_entity_poly.type
_entity_poly.pdbx_seq_one_letter_code
_entity_poly.pdbx_strand_id
1 'polypeptide(L)'
;MSASKYSKDLQCRSLHRLKRERPGDTSQISKVMFPHEVTKVLAAISSSTVPPDSKRPRLHSVPSTQSEKMGLKLSGRIPHMVLEECLKCTENGDKLGVLSRLREFFGEHLSVLSADSQFYCAKLLIQIASSSRIVTITNTCLLYALHICKSADMKQNIWDEIVTLMADDKDKKETGVFHRPAVYASLLALFEWALSEGLKIGQYIQEMNCMAEESVRSTDQNNRIAAINLFVTCLLKSKEQCSIQEFLWLEKLLSTMAEDRDSRVRIAAVKGLSAMATSGRLLSFSLYQQVKNLCENSSKIVRKEALYILKAFADYRPEMEVIGRNGAKLRLVDDAFAAVCHAINDVEVTVRAIAARLLGDFKQVSDSFLDQTLDKKLLNAMRMSKTRDGASKKPQAYGSRRRRSQATSEWSTGKKLGEDAPVERFDEEQASIISSGACGAFVTALEDEFMIVRQAGVYSLGQLAADRPFLAAAALDHLADMFNDEIEQVRLDAVRALTPLVVHGILQKEQLDTILTVLDDALPDSREALCVLLSRSTLGTPDCLRYVVKALLNCMRRFPIDRQSIFKCMSDLGRRHATFVQLLSDELLELHPVFDITEPAVDDQFYLAKLILILNAASAHDPICSLLPAFAVRHYKFLRCSMPLLVPTIEAFSDDSTSSTNNLSINKKLAEAGERTRALLERTYEMMQEASQSRSYQQRMIEKRLLIKDMNALCEGDEGVAGTAQLLSYLLKILTQCELTVKILSCGDDLQTALNAADEGLRLLECVGSNFSSVDKVMLATLEEFRFQLSILRLAALFDMKPGAYTNAAQLVEAEMIRFRERCQSLVVSPSQSTTEVLIGIERLFAATQAKKFISGSSLTALFQSHAVLLQKKFTSLGSISIKWAEIVEPSETPNEPLRFVVGLPLGISINILLHNFSKNDIFQFRIKTDYPDRSSILFCPRESEFKEISAQTYRLLCKVLVQADNLWSDSARVRFGCVLKSQQFMDVIPPLGSGFTRSSCIPLAESPFSNKQAAMEVLIQPIQAKASC
;
A
#
# COMPACT_ATOMS: atom_id res chain seq x y z
N MET A 1 -46.74 23.10 46.45
CA MET A 1 -47.07 22.10 47.47
C MET A 1 -45.97 21.05 47.42
N SER A 2 -44.88 21.25 48.18
CA SER A 2 -44.64 20.68 49.53
C SER A 2 -44.42 19.15 49.46
N ALA A 3 -43.35 18.54 49.96
CA ALA A 3 -42.19 18.98 50.74
C ALA A 3 -41.25 17.74 50.84
N SER A 4 -39.92 17.89 50.68
CA SER A 4 -38.91 17.76 51.77
C SER A 4 -38.44 16.33 52.09
N LYS A 5 -37.18 16.01 52.44
CA LYS A 5 -36.15 16.79 53.16
C LYS A 5 -34.74 16.12 53.00
N TYR A 6 -33.70 16.90 52.63
CA TYR A 6 -32.49 17.33 53.39
C TYR A 6 -31.43 16.24 53.72
N SER A 7 -30.17 16.27 53.27
CA SER A 7 -29.07 17.30 53.27
C SER A 7 -28.12 17.19 54.47
N LYS A 8 -26.81 17.20 54.19
CA LYS A 8 -25.81 17.94 54.99
C LYS A 8 -24.57 18.29 54.14
N ASP A 9 -24.27 19.58 54.18
CA ASP A 9 -23.17 20.34 53.55
C ASP A 9 -21.89 20.40 54.42
N LEU A 10 -20.89 21.10 53.84
CA LEU A 10 -19.64 21.67 54.39
C LEU A 10 -18.42 20.72 54.33
N GLN A 11 -17.24 21.09 53.80
CA GLN A 11 -16.54 22.38 53.70
C GLN A 11 -15.33 22.19 52.76
N CYS A 12 -14.92 23.20 51.97
CA CYS A 12 -13.62 23.87 52.13
C CYS A 12 -13.39 25.01 51.12
N ARG A 13 -12.87 26.14 51.62
CA ARG A 13 -12.40 27.31 50.85
C ARG A 13 -10.90 27.17 50.52
N SER A 14 -10.54 27.91 49.47
CA SER A 14 -9.23 28.28 48.90
C SER A 14 -8.03 28.48 49.86
N LEU A 15 -6.81 28.22 49.36
CA LEU A 15 -5.76 29.25 49.12
C LEU A 15 -4.52 28.65 48.40
N HIS A 16 -4.05 29.42 47.40
CA HIS A 16 -2.69 29.52 46.83
C HIS A 16 -1.86 28.27 46.47
N ARG A 17 -1.53 28.14 45.17
CA ARG A 17 -0.15 27.84 44.79
C ARG A 17 0.28 28.49 43.47
N LEU A 18 1.49 29.02 43.55
CA LEU A 18 2.25 29.82 42.59
C LEU A 18 2.45 29.20 41.21
N LYS A 19 2.47 30.10 40.22
CA LYS A 19 2.96 29.95 38.85
C LYS A 19 4.36 29.29 38.80
N ARG A 20 4.52 28.35 37.85
CA ARG A 20 5.76 28.19 37.08
C ARG A 20 5.42 27.74 35.67
N GLU A 21 6.00 28.45 34.71
CA GLU A 21 5.70 28.45 33.28
C GLU A 21 6.14 27.15 32.58
N ARG A 22 5.34 26.70 31.61
CA ARG A 22 5.71 25.71 30.57
C ARG A 22 6.11 26.47 29.30
N PRO A 23 7.10 26.00 28.53
CA PRO A 23 7.20 26.33 27.12
C PRO A 23 6.63 25.20 26.24
N GLY A 24 5.57 25.58 25.50
CA GLY A 24 5.23 25.22 24.11
C GLY A 24 5.48 23.82 23.56
N ASP A 25 4.38 23.07 23.41
CA ASP A 25 4.24 21.97 22.46
C ASP A 25 3.96 22.51 21.05
N THR A 26 4.71 22.04 20.06
CA THR A 26 4.36 22.14 18.63
C THR A 26 4.08 20.75 18.08
N SER A 27 2.90 20.62 17.46
CA SER A 27 2.32 19.44 16.83
C SER A 27 3.18 18.81 15.73
N GLN A 28 3.50 17.52 15.89
CA GLN A 28 4.09 16.67 14.83
C GLN A 28 2.99 16.07 13.95
N ILE A 29 3.05 16.36 12.65
CA ILE A 29 2.30 15.66 11.60
C ILE A 29 3.20 14.56 11.04
N SER A 30 2.66 13.35 11.03
CA SER A 30 3.19 12.10 10.51
C SER A 30 3.60 12.18 9.04
N LYS A 31 4.87 11.83 8.72
CA LYS A 31 5.33 11.48 7.37
C LYS A 31 5.78 10.02 7.34
N VAL A 32 5.14 9.25 6.46
CA VAL A 32 5.47 7.87 6.11
C VAL A 32 6.82 7.82 5.40
N MET A 33 7.66 6.84 5.77
CA MET A 33 9.03 6.64 5.32
C MET A 33 9.11 5.88 3.98
N PHE A 34 9.84 6.42 3.02
CA PHE A 34 10.50 5.68 1.93
C PHE A 34 12.03 5.68 2.18
N PRO A 35 12.78 4.67 1.72
CA PRO A 35 14.15 4.43 2.19
C PRO A 35 15.12 5.50 1.64
N HIS A 36 15.65 6.34 2.51
CA HIS A 36 16.67 7.34 2.22
C HIS A 36 18.00 6.93 2.86
N GLU A 37 18.84 6.18 2.13
CA GLU A 37 20.21 5.85 2.59
C GLU A 37 21.33 6.61 1.85
N VAL A 38 21.04 7.52 0.91
CA VAL A 38 22.09 8.24 0.15
C VAL A 38 22.38 9.66 0.72
N THR A 39 21.47 10.24 1.49
CA THR A 39 21.61 11.66 1.94
C THR A 39 22.44 11.86 3.22
N LYS A 40 22.82 10.79 3.94
CA LYS A 40 23.54 10.92 5.22
C LYS A 40 25.06 11.06 5.11
N VAL A 41 25.65 10.77 3.95
CA VAL A 41 27.11 10.91 3.75
C VAL A 41 27.52 12.37 3.54
N LEU A 42 26.62 13.22 3.05
CA LEU A 42 26.93 14.61 2.70
C LEU A 42 26.90 15.60 3.89
N ALA A 43 26.29 15.25 5.02
CA ALA A 43 26.12 16.18 6.15
C ALA A 43 27.24 16.12 7.21
N ALA A 44 28.21 15.20 7.10
CA ALA A 44 29.19 14.94 8.16
C ALA A 44 30.59 15.56 7.94
N ILE A 45 30.81 16.31 6.84
CA ILE A 45 32.15 16.80 6.46
C ILE A 45 32.37 18.29 6.79
N SER A 46 31.36 18.99 7.33
CA SER A 46 31.49 20.41 7.70
C SER A 46 31.28 20.67 9.19
N SER A 47 32.15 20.14 10.06
CA SER A 47 32.48 20.79 11.35
C SER A 47 33.60 20.07 12.10
N SER A 48 34.78 20.70 12.22
CA SER A 48 35.45 20.95 13.50
C SER A 48 36.90 21.40 13.28
N THR A 49 37.21 22.63 13.72
CA THR A 49 38.43 22.98 14.49
C THR A 49 38.43 24.49 14.74
N VAL A 50 38.24 24.88 16.01
CA VAL A 50 38.53 26.22 16.53
C VAL A 50 39.40 26.04 17.78
N PRO A 51 40.55 26.74 17.92
CA PRO A 51 41.25 26.90 19.18
C PRO A 51 40.95 28.27 19.85
N PRO A 52 41.31 28.49 21.13
CA PRO A 52 40.60 29.39 22.04
C PRO A 52 41.19 30.81 22.21
N ASP A 53 40.37 31.66 22.86
CA ASP A 53 40.65 32.93 23.57
C ASP A 53 40.94 34.24 22.81
N SER A 54 39.99 35.19 22.86
CA SER A 54 39.97 36.28 23.86
C SER A 54 39.18 37.54 23.42
N LYS A 55 38.44 38.12 24.39
CA LYS A 55 37.87 39.49 24.48
C LYS A 55 36.63 39.88 23.62
N ARG A 56 35.51 40.08 24.32
CA ARG A 56 34.33 40.89 23.93
C ARG A 56 34.74 42.34 23.60
N PRO A 57 34.06 43.06 22.68
CA PRO A 57 32.89 43.86 23.11
C PRO A 57 31.71 44.01 22.11
N ARG A 58 30.53 44.12 22.73
CA ARG A 58 29.34 44.97 22.41
C ARG A 58 28.49 44.68 21.16
N LEU A 59 27.34 44.09 21.48
CA LEU A 59 26.08 44.10 20.74
C LEU A 59 25.58 45.52 20.45
N HIS A 60 25.22 45.79 19.19
CA HIS A 60 24.10 46.66 18.84
C HIS A 60 23.21 45.92 17.82
N SER A 61 21.92 46.03 18.09
CA SER A 61 20.73 45.41 17.51
C SER A 61 20.41 45.81 16.06
N VAL A 62 19.62 44.96 15.35
CA VAL A 62 18.44 45.23 14.47
C VAL A 62 18.30 44.09 13.40
N PRO A 63 17.09 43.66 12.98
CA PRO A 63 16.45 42.40 13.37
C PRO A 63 16.48 41.30 12.29
N SER A 64 16.13 40.10 12.70
CA SER A 64 15.95 38.91 11.85
C SER A 64 14.77 39.07 10.89
N THR A 65 15.07 39.16 9.59
CA THR A 65 14.10 38.91 8.52
C THR A 65 13.88 37.41 8.34
N GLN A 66 12.62 37.08 8.14
CA GLN A 66 12.06 35.75 7.95
C GLN A 66 12.71 35.05 6.74
N SER A 67 13.03 33.77 6.90
CA SER A 67 13.41 32.89 5.79
C SER A 67 12.16 32.61 4.94
N GLU A 68 12.00 33.38 3.88
CA GLU A 68 11.13 33.01 2.77
C GLU A 68 11.69 31.77 2.07
N LYS A 69 10.80 30.81 1.77
CA LYS A 69 11.05 29.75 0.80
C LYS A 69 11.25 30.37 -0.57
N MET A 70 12.50 30.60 -0.93
CA MET A 70 12.88 31.03 -2.27
C MET A 70 12.69 29.84 -3.22
N GLY A 71 11.69 29.92 -4.10
CA GLY A 71 11.58 29.00 -5.23
C GLY A 71 12.85 29.05 -6.07
N LEU A 72 13.42 27.89 -6.37
CA LEU A 72 14.58 27.75 -7.25
C LEU A 72 14.18 28.26 -8.65
N LYS A 73 14.62 29.47 -8.99
CA LYS A 73 14.70 29.90 -10.39
C LYS A 73 15.81 29.08 -11.03
N LEU A 74 15.47 28.16 -11.91
CA LEU A 74 16.44 27.50 -12.79
C LEU A 74 17.18 28.59 -13.57
N SER A 75 18.50 28.72 -13.43
CA SER A 75 19.24 29.55 -14.39
C SER A 75 19.04 28.90 -15.75
N GLY A 76 18.71 29.68 -16.78
CA GLY A 76 18.49 29.18 -18.15
C GLY A 76 19.76 28.64 -18.82
N ARG A 77 20.76 28.21 -18.05
CA ARG A 77 22.05 27.70 -18.49
C ARG A 77 22.01 26.21 -18.68
N ILE A 78 22.78 25.73 -19.65
CA ILE A 78 22.82 24.32 -20.01
C ILE A 78 23.85 23.60 -19.10
N PRO A 79 23.51 22.44 -18.50
CA PRO A 79 24.35 21.78 -17.50
C PRO A 79 25.80 21.50 -17.93
N HIS A 80 26.02 21.11 -19.19
CA HIS A 80 27.35 20.79 -19.69
C HIS A 80 28.26 22.02 -19.81
N MET A 81 27.70 23.19 -20.14
CA MET A 81 28.47 24.43 -20.22
C MET A 81 29.03 24.85 -18.84
N VAL A 82 28.24 24.64 -17.78
CA VAL A 82 28.68 24.91 -16.40
C VAL A 82 29.89 24.04 -16.03
N LEU A 83 29.89 22.76 -16.46
CA LEU A 83 30.99 21.84 -16.21
C LEU A 83 32.20 22.11 -17.12
N GLU A 84 32.03 22.55 -18.36
CA GLU A 84 33.14 22.99 -19.22
C GLU A 84 33.85 24.23 -18.66
N GLU A 85 33.09 25.21 -18.14
CA GLU A 85 33.65 26.36 -17.43
C GLU A 85 34.36 25.92 -16.14
N CYS A 86 33.80 24.95 -15.43
CA CYS A 86 34.44 24.35 -14.26
C CYS A 86 35.78 23.68 -14.61
N LEU A 87 35.86 22.99 -15.75
CA LEU A 87 37.10 22.40 -16.25
C LEU A 87 38.15 23.47 -16.57
N LYS A 88 37.76 24.54 -17.28
CA LYS A 88 38.65 25.69 -17.55
C LYS A 88 39.16 26.36 -16.27
N CYS A 89 38.29 26.55 -15.27
CA CYS A 89 38.70 27.06 -13.96
C CYS A 89 39.70 26.11 -13.26
N THR A 90 39.55 24.80 -13.45
CA THR A 90 40.45 23.77 -12.89
C THR A 90 41.82 23.84 -13.55
N GLU A 91 41.88 23.95 -14.88
CA GLU A 91 43.12 24.11 -15.66
C GLU A 91 43.85 25.42 -15.32
N ASN A 92 43.10 26.49 -15.07
CA ASN A 92 43.63 27.80 -14.67
C ASN A 92 44.01 27.88 -13.18
N GLY A 93 43.73 26.84 -12.38
CA GLY A 93 44.02 26.81 -10.94
C GLY A 93 43.10 27.68 -10.06
N ASP A 94 41.97 28.16 -10.58
CA ASP A 94 41.00 28.97 -9.84
C ASP A 94 40.10 28.11 -8.95
N LYS A 95 40.50 27.95 -7.69
CA LYS A 95 39.79 27.13 -6.70
C LYS A 95 38.38 27.63 -6.40
N LEU A 96 38.17 28.95 -6.36
CA LEU A 96 36.87 29.53 -6.00
C LEU A 96 35.89 29.41 -7.16
N GLY A 97 36.36 29.61 -8.38
CA GLY A 97 35.59 29.38 -9.60
C GLY A 97 35.09 27.93 -9.70
N VAL A 98 35.96 26.95 -9.46
CA VAL A 98 35.60 25.52 -9.48
C VAL A 98 34.54 25.18 -8.44
N LEU A 99 34.72 25.60 -7.18
CA LEU A 99 33.75 25.31 -6.12
C LEU A 99 32.39 26.00 -6.35
N SER A 100 32.40 27.21 -6.93
CA SER A 100 31.17 27.92 -7.29
C SER A 100 30.39 27.17 -8.37
N ARG A 101 31.06 26.72 -9.44
CA ARG A 101 30.42 26.02 -10.56
C ARG A 101 29.95 24.63 -10.19
N LEU A 102 30.69 23.89 -9.35
CA LEU A 102 30.22 22.61 -8.81
C LEU A 102 29.00 22.76 -7.90
N ARG A 103 28.89 23.87 -7.16
CA ARG A 103 27.71 24.17 -6.34
C ARG A 103 26.50 24.53 -7.19
N GLU A 104 26.69 25.34 -8.24
CA GLU A 104 25.68 25.67 -9.25
C GLU A 104 25.14 24.39 -9.91
N PHE A 105 26.05 23.52 -10.37
CA PHE A 105 25.68 22.24 -10.97
C PHE A 105 24.87 21.33 -10.03
N PHE A 106 25.28 21.22 -8.76
CA PHE A 106 24.55 20.43 -7.76
C PHE A 106 23.16 21.00 -7.46
N GLY A 107 23.05 22.32 -7.29
CA GLY A 107 21.81 22.99 -6.89
C GLY A 107 20.76 23.07 -8.00
N GLU A 108 21.18 23.26 -9.25
CA GLU A 108 20.27 23.57 -10.35
C GLU A 108 20.11 22.45 -11.39
N HIS A 109 21.07 21.53 -11.52
CA HIS A 109 21.14 20.63 -12.67
C HIS A 109 21.18 19.14 -12.32
N LEU A 110 21.88 18.72 -11.27
CA LEU A 110 22.12 17.30 -10.97
C LEU A 110 20.83 16.46 -10.83
N SER A 111 19.77 17.03 -10.25
CA SER A 111 18.50 16.32 -9.99
C SER A 111 17.53 16.28 -11.18
N VAL A 112 17.74 17.10 -12.22
CA VAL A 112 16.82 17.28 -13.36
C VAL A 112 17.53 16.95 -14.69
N LEU A 113 18.64 16.21 -14.64
CA LEU A 113 19.47 15.94 -15.80
C LEU A 113 18.77 15.01 -16.81
N SER A 114 18.67 15.41 -18.08
CA SER A 114 18.11 14.56 -19.14
C SER A 114 19.04 13.38 -19.47
N ALA A 115 18.48 12.26 -19.92
CA ALA A 115 19.23 11.05 -20.28
C ALA A 115 20.38 11.35 -21.28
N ASP A 116 20.12 12.20 -22.28
CA ASP A 116 21.11 12.61 -23.28
C ASP A 116 22.30 13.38 -22.69
N SER A 117 22.09 14.10 -21.59
CA SER A 117 23.12 14.93 -20.95
C SER A 117 23.95 14.17 -19.90
N GLN A 118 23.46 13.02 -19.43
CA GLN A 118 24.10 12.24 -18.36
C GLN A 118 25.49 11.74 -18.76
N PHE A 119 25.61 11.18 -19.97
CA PHE A 119 26.89 10.68 -20.48
C PHE A 119 27.95 11.80 -20.52
N TYR A 120 27.59 12.94 -21.09
CA TYR A 120 28.52 14.05 -21.27
C TYR A 120 28.92 14.73 -19.95
N CYS A 121 27.96 14.91 -19.03
CA CYS A 121 28.26 15.49 -17.72
C CYS A 121 29.12 14.56 -16.84
N ALA A 122 28.87 13.24 -16.88
CA ALA A 122 29.71 12.27 -16.18
C ALA A 122 31.15 12.32 -16.69
N LYS A 123 31.34 12.39 -18.02
CA LYS A 123 32.65 12.53 -18.67
C LYS A 123 33.41 13.77 -18.17
N LEU A 124 32.77 14.94 -18.22
CA LEU A 124 33.38 16.19 -17.76
C LEU A 124 33.75 16.16 -16.27
N LEU A 125 32.91 15.59 -15.42
CA LEU A 125 33.20 15.46 -13.98
C LEU A 125 34.45 14.60 -13.73
N ILE A 126 34.63 13.51 -14.48
CA ILE A 126 35.83 12.68 -14.35
C ILE A 126 37.09 13.40 -14.87
N GLN A 127 36.97 14.17 -15.96
CA GLN A 127 38.08 15.01 -16.45
C GLN A 127 38.48 16.11 -15.44
N ILE A 128 37.51 16.72 -14.77
CA ILE A 128 37.78 17.68 -13.68
C ILE A 128 38.44 16.96 -12.50
N ALA A 129 38.00 15.75 -12.17
CA ALA A 129 38.56 14.96 -11.08
C ALA A 129 40.02 14.57 -11.33
N SER A 130 40.38 14.18 -12.56
CA SER A 130 41.74 13.78 -12.95
C SER A 130 42.70 14.98 -13.08
N SER A 131 42.22 16.12 -13.60
CA SER A 131 43.02 17.34 -13.72
C SER A 131 43.26 18.05 -12.39
N SER A 132 42.35 17.91 -11.41
CA SER A 132 42.45 18.58 -10.12
C SER A 132 43.49 17.96 -9.20
N ARG A 133 44.31 18.81 -8.57
CA ARG A 133 45.23 18.43 -7.47
C ARG A 133 44.58 18.54 -6.08
N ILE A 134 43.34 19.02 -6.01
CA ILE A 134 42.66 19.33 -4.75
C ILE A 134 41.71 18.18 -4.40
N VAL A 135 42.02 17.48 -3.32
CA VAL A 135 41.29 16.28 -2.84
C VAL A 135 39.79 16.52 -2.70
N THR A 136 39.36 17.67 -2.16
CA THR A 136 37.93 17.97 -1.95
C THR A 136 37.18 18.10 -3.27
N ILE A 137 37.80 18.72 -4.28
CA ILE A 137 37.22 18.89 -5.62
C ILE A 137 37.14 17.53 -6.30
N THR A 138 38.23 16.75 -6.27
CA THR A 138 38.26 15.39 -6.84
C THR A 138 37.18 14.51 -6.22
N ASN A 139 37.06 14.45 -4.88
CA ASN A 139 36.02 13.66 -4.20
C ASN A 139 34.59 14.13 -4.57
N THR A 140 34.35 15.44 -4.65
CA THR A 140 33.04 15.99 -5.02
C THR A 140 32.65 15.58 -6.44
N CYS A 141 33.58 15.71 -7.40
CA CYS A 141 33.34 15.32 -8.79
C CYS A 141 33.09 13.82 -8.93
N LEU A 142 33.85 12.97 -8.25
CA LEU A 142 33.65 11.52 -8.27
C LEU A 142 32.30 11.11 -7.68
N LEU A 143 31.85 11.75 -6.61
CA LEU A 143 30.53 11.50 -6.01
C LEU A 143 29.39 11.95 -6.92
N TYR A 144 29.51 13.09 -7.60
CA TYR A 144 28.51 13.55 -8.57
C TYR A 144 28.48 12.64 -9.80
N ALA A 145 29.65 12.21 -10.29
CA ALA A 145 29.73 11.24 -11.37
C ALA A 145 29.06 9.91 -10.97
N LEU A 146 29.32 9.40 -9.76
CA LEU A 146 28.66 8.21 -9.23
C LEU A 146 27.12 8.36 -9.17
N HIS A 147 26.62 9.54 -8.79
CA HIS A 147 25.19 9.82 -8.77
C HIS A 147 24.58 9.72 -10.18
N ILE A 148 25.23 10.33 -11.18
CA ILE A 148 24.79 10.26 -12.59
C ILE A 148 24.85 8.82 -13.11
N CYS A 149 25.91 8.08 -12.77
CA CYS A 149 26.09 6.69 -13.18
C CYS A 149 24.97 5.78 -12.66
N LYS A 150 24.49 6.01 -11.44
CA LYS A 150 23.37 5.25 -10.85
C LYS A 150 22.03 5.49 -11.55
N SER A 151 21.83 6.65 -12.16
CA SER A 151 20.58 7.02 -12.85
C SER A 151 20.60 6.81 -14.37
N ALA A 152 21.74 6.41 -14.95
CA ALA A 152 21.92 6.33 -16.40
C ALA A 152 21.49 4.98 -16.99
N ASP A 153 20.93 5.03 -18.21
CA ASP A 153 20.53 3.85 -18.98
C ASP A 153 21.74 3.13 -19.61
N MET A 154 22.75 3.89 -20.06
CA MET A 154 23.94 3.38 -20.76
C MET A 154 25.15 3.18 -19.84
N LYS A 155 25.01 2.35 -18.80
CA LYS A 155 26.00 2.20 -17.71
C LYS A 155 27.39 1.72 -18.15
N GLN A 156 27.48 0.73 -19.06
CA GLN A 156 28.77 0.17 -19.52
C GLN A 156 29.59 1.18 -20.33
N ASN A 157 28.94 1.95 -21.21
CA ASN A 157 29.64 2.94 -22.05
C ASN A 157 30.21 4.07 -21.20
N ILE A 158 29.45 4.53 -20.19
CA ILE A 158 29.95 5.51 -19.22
C ILE A 158 31.15 4.92 -18.48
N TRP A 159 31.04 3.68 -18.00
CA TRP A 159 32.13 3.02 -17.27
C TRP A 159 33.41 2.89 -18.08
N ASP A 160 33.35 2.40 -19.32
CA ASP A 160 34.53 2.23 -20.18
C ASP A 160 35.23 3.58 -20.43
N GLU A 161 34.46 4.65 -20.62
CA GLU A 161 34.99 6.02 -20.77
C GLU A 161 35.60 6.56 -19.47
N ILE A 162 34.92 6.37 -18.33
CA ILE A 162 35.41 6.78 -17.00
C ILE A 162 36.76 6.14 -16.72
N VAL A 163 36.86 4.83 -16.94
CA VAL A 163 38.08 4.05 -16.71
C VAL A 163 39.21 4.47 -17.64
N THR A 164 38.89 4.74 -18.92
CA THR A 164 39.87 5.27 -19.89
C THR A 164 40.43 6.61 -19.44
N LEU A 165 39.56 7.53 -19.01
CA LEU A 165 39.95 8.87 -18.54
C LEU A 165 40.73 8.88 -17.22
N MET A 166 40.49 7.90 -16.35
CA MET A 166 41.29 7.73 -15.14
C MET A 166 42.66 7.11 -15.43
N ALA A 167 42.80 6.35 -16.53
CA ALA A 167 44.01 5.59 -16.87
C ALA A 167 44.96 6.30 -17.85
N ASP A 168 44.52 7.35 -18.55
CA ASP A 168 45.33 8.09 -19.53
C ASP A 168 46.46 8.95 -18.89
N ASP A 169 46.66 8.85 -17.57
CA ASP A 169 47.70 9.55 -16.80
C ASP A 169 49.05 8.80 -16.79
N LYS A 170 49.45 8.24 -17.94
CA LYS A 170 50.66 7.39 -18.08
C LYS A 170 51.97 8.10 -17.71
N ASP A 171 51.99 9.42 -17.72
CA ASP A 171 53.20 10.23 -17.48
C ASP A 171 53.37 10.70 -16.02
N LYS A 172 52.46 10.34 -15.09
CA LYS A 172 52.48 10.84 -13.71
C LYS A 172 52.16 9.77 -12.66
N LYS A 173 53.03 8.77 -12.56
CA LYS A 173 52.90 7.65 -11.59
C LYS A 173 52.71 8.07 -10.12
N GLU A 174 53.12 9.26 -9.71
CA GLU A 174 52.95 9.74 -8.32
C GLU A 174 51.80 10.73 -8.12
N THR A 175 51.18 11.27 -9.18
CA THR A 175 50.07 12.23 -9.05
C THR A 175 48.74 11.73 -9.58
N GLY A 176 48.67 10.54 -10.16
CA GLY A 176 47.42 9.93 -10.61
C GLY A 176 46.41 9.71 -9.49
N VAL A 177 45.13 9.71 -9.84
CA VAL A 177 44.01 9.59 -8.87
C VAL A 177 44.06 8.25 -8.12
N PHE A 178 44.56 7.18 -8.74
CA PHE A 178 44.73 5.83 -8.16
C PHE A 178 45.82 5.72 -7.09
N HIS A 179 46.68 6.72 -6.91
CA HIS A 179 47.77 6.70 -5.93
C HIS A 179 47.58 7.75 -4.81
N ARG A 180 46.36 8.29 -4.66
CA ARG A 180 46.03 9.29 -3.63
C ARG A 180 45.08 8.68 -2.58
N PRO A 181 45.60 8.24 -1.41
CA PRO A 181 44.78 7.60 -0.37
C PRO A 181 43.60 8.43 0.13
N ALA A 182 43.68 9.76 0.05
CA ALA A 182 42.60 10.67 0.46
C ALA A 182 41.38 10.67 -0.50
N VAL A 183 41.50 10.01 -1.66
CA VAL A 183 40.44 9.90 -2.68
C VAL A 183 39.90 8.47 -2.79
N TYR A 184 40.56 7.50 -2.16
CA TYR A 184 40.22 6.08 -2.26
C TYR A 184 38.76 5.77 -1.92
N ALA A 185 38.19 6.38 -0.87
CA ALA A 185 36.78 6.16 -0.54
C ALA A 185 35.82 6.42 -1.73
N SER A 186 36.03 7.51 -2.47
CA SER A 186 35.17 7.85 -3.62
C SER A 186 35.44 6.95 -4.84
N LEU A 187 36.69 6.54 -5.06
CA LEU A 187 37.06 5.61 -6.12
C LEU A 187 36.53 4.20 -5.86
N LEU A 188 36.72 3.68 -4.65
CA LEU A 188 36.23 2.38 -4.24
C LEU A 188 34.70 2.31 -4.33
N ALA A 189 33.99 3.39 -4.03
CA ALA A 189 32.54 3.46 -4.22
C ALA A 189 32.12 3.40 -5.71
N LEU A 190 32.91 3.97 -6.63
CA LEU A 190 32.71 3.83 -8.08
C LEU A 190 32.96 2.38 -8.55
N PHE A 191 34.02 1.75 -8.07
CA PHE A 191 34.30 0.33 -8.35
C PHE A 191 33.23 -0.60 -7.75
N GLU A 192 32.79 -0.35 -6.53
CA GLU A 192 31.69 -1.07 -5.87
C GLU A 192 30.41 -0.99 -6.72
N TRP A 193 30.06 0.21 -7.19
CA TRP A 193 28.91 0.40 -8.08
C TRP A 193 29.06 -0.39 -9.38
N ALA A 194 30.21 -0.31 -10.05
CA ALA A 194 30.46 -1.03 -11.29
C ALA A 194 30.34 -2.55 -11.11
N LEU A 195 30.87 -3.09 -10.01
CA LEU A 195 30.71 -4.50 -9.64
C LEU A 195 29.25 -4.87 -9.36
N SER A 196 28.52 -4.01 -8.64
CA SER A 196 27.12 -4.24 -8.30
C SER A 196 26.23 -4.33 -9.54
N GLU A 197 26.58 -3.62 -10.60
CA GLU A 197 25.90 -3.61 -11.91
C GLU A 197 26.42 -4.69 -12.87
N GLY A 198 27.50 -5.41 -12.51
CA GLY A 198 28.08 -6.47 -13.33
C GLY A 198 28.91 -5.96 -14.52
N LEU A 199 29.44 -4.73 -14.44
CA LEU A 199 30.25 -4.13 -15.49
C LEU A 199 31.64 -4.79 -15.58
N LYS A 200 32.24 -4.79 -16.77
CA LYS A 200 33.58 -5.36 -16.98
C LYS A 200 34.66 -4.45 -16.39
N ILE A 201 35.33 -4.89 -15.33
CA ILE A 201 36.46 -4.14 -14.74
C ILE A 201 37.76 -4.32 -15.56
N GLY A 202 37.96 -5.48 -16.19
CA GLY A 202 39.12 -5.72 -17.05
C GLY A 202 40.46 -5.67 -16.29
N GLN A 203 41.42 -4.88 -16.79
CA GLN A 203 42.80 -4.82 -16.28
C GLN A 203 42.95 -4.18 -14.90
N TYR A 204 41.93 -3.45 -14.40
CA TYR A 204 42.03 -2.63 -13.20
C TYR A 204 41.69 -3.37 -11.89
N ILE A 205 41.46 -4.68 -11.97
CA ILE A 205 41.13 -5.50 -10.79
C ILE A 205 42.28 -5.49 -9.77
N GLN A 206 43.52 -5.47 -10.25
CA GLN A 206 44.69 -5.49 -9.38
C GLN A 206 44.86 -4.17 -8.62
N GLU A 207 44.74 -3.03 -9.31
CA GLU A 207 44.79 -1.69 -8.68
C GLU A 207 43.64 -1.51 -7.71
N MET A 208 42.43 -1.94 -8.07
CA MET A 208 41.26 -1.92 -7.21
C MET A 208 41.50 -2.70 -5.91
N ASN A 209 42.02 -3.93 -5.99
CA ASN A 209 42.31 -4.75 -4.82
C ASN A 209 43.41 -4.13 -3.94
N CYS A 210 44.48 -3.61 -4.54
CA CYS A 210 45.55 -2.92 -3.81
C CYS A 210 45.02 -1.69 -3.04
N MET A 211 44.20 -0.85 -3.68
CA MET A 211 43.58 0.32 -3.03
C MET A 211 42.67 -0.09 -1.87
N ALA A 212 41.90 -1.18 -2.04
CA ALA A 212 41.02 -1.69 -1.00
C ALA A 212 41.80 -2.22 0.21
N GLU A 213 42.87 -2.98 -0.02
CA GLU A 213 43.74 -3.50 1.04
C GLU A 213 44.45 -2.38 1.83
N GLU A 214 44.94 -1.35 1.13
CA GLU A 214 45.52 -0.17 1.77
C GLU A 214 44.48 0.59 2.60
N SER A 215 43.27 0.73 2.05
CA SER A 215 42.14 1.43 2.68
C SER A 215 41.67 0.77 3.98
N VAL A 216 41.74 -0.56 4.11
CA VAL A 216 41.44 -1.27 5.36
C VAL A 216 42.37 -0.86 6.50
N ARG A 217 43.64 -0.58 6.21
CA ARG A 217 44.65 -0.17 7.22
C ARG A 217 44.67 1.34 7.45
N SER A 218 43.81 2.09 6.75
CA SER A 218 43.77 3.54 6.83
C SER A 218 43.21 4.03 8.17
N THR A 219 43.71 5.18 8.63
CA THR A 219 43.15 5.90 9.78
C THR A 219 41.78 6.51 9.46
N ASP A 220 41.49 6.79 8.19
CA ASP A 220 40.20 7.32 7.75
C ASP A 220 39.13 6.23 7.74
N GLN A 221 38.05 6.46 8.50
CA GLN A 221 36.87 5.60 8.54
C GLN A 221 36.19 5.42 7.18
N ASN A 222 36.19 6.45 6.32
CA ASN A 222 35.50 6.41 5.04
C ASN A 222 36.20 5.45 4.07
N ASN A 223 37.54 5.44 4.10
CA ASN A 223 38.35 4.47 3.36
C ASN A 223 38.08 3.04 3.86
N ARG A 224 38.05 2.81 5.18
CA ARG A 224 37.72 1.49 5.74
C ARG A 224 36.32 1.02 5.34
N ILE A 225 35.31 1.89 5.39
CA ILE A 225 33.93 1.57 4.97
C ILE A 225 33.86 1.21 3.49
N ALA A 226 34.47 2.03 2.63
CA ALA A 226 34.45 1.79 1.19
C ALA A 226 35.16 0.48 0.82
N ALA A 227 36.27 0.15 1.49
CA ALA A 227 36.96 -1.12 1.31
C ALA A 227 36.10 -2.32 1.75
N ILE A 228 35.44 -2.22 2.91
CA ILE A 228 34.52 -3.26 3.40
C ILE A 228 33.40 -3.53 2.37
N ASN A 229 32.73 -2.46 1.91
CA ASN A 229 31.62 -2.60 0.95
C ASN A 229 32.08 -3.22 -0.37
N LEU A 230 33.26 -2.83 -0.85
CA LEU A 230 33.84 -3.39 -2.07
C LEU A 230 34.11 -4.90 -1.91
N PHE A 231 34.81 -5.31 -0.86
CA PHE A 231 35.14 -6.73 -0.65
C PHE A 231 33.89 -7.61 -0.51
N VAL A 232 32.87 -7.12 0.21
CA VAL A 232 31.57 -7.80 0.32
C VAL A 232 30.91 -7.93 -1.05
N THR A 233 30.90 -6.86 -1.86
CA THR A 233 30.32 -6.86 -3.21
C THR A 233 31.04 -7.83 -4.15
N CYS A 234 32.37 -7.86 -4.12
CA CYS A 234 33.18 -8.83 -4.88
C CYS A 234 32.78 -10.27 -4.58
N LEU A 235 32.59 -10.61 -3.30
CA LEU A 235 32.23 -11.96 -2.87
C LEU A 235 30.78 -12.33 -3.27
N LEU A 236 29.83 -11.40 -3.13
CA LEU A 236 28.42 -11.68 -3.46
C LEU A 236 28.16 -11.83 -4.96
N LYS A 237 29.00 -11.24 -5.82
CA LYS A 237 28.90 -11.33 -7.29
C LYS A 237 29.63 -12.54 -7.87
N SER A 238 30.71 -12.99 -7.25
CA SER A 238 31.54 -14.12 -7.70
C SER A 238 30.99 -15.50 -7.32
N LYS A 239 29.66 -15.68 -7.32
CA LYS A 239 28.94 -16.81 -6.69
C LYS A 239 29.48 -18.20 -7.03
N GLU A 240 30.09 -18.40 -8.20
CA GLU A 240 30.61 -19.69 -8.66
C GLU A 240 32.15 -19.86 -8.51
N GLN A 241 32.91 -18.82 -8.16
CA GLN A 241 34.39 -18.83 -8.21
C GLN A 241 35.09 -18.44 -6.90
N CYS A 242 34.39 -17.89 -5.90
CA CYS A 242 35.04 -17.49 -4.65
C CYS A 242 35.53 -18.72 -3.87
N SER A 243 36.84 -18.78 -3.61
CA SER A 243 37.49 -19.84 -2.85
C SER A 243 37.05 -19.83 -1.37
N ILE A 244 37.12 -20.98 -0.72
CA ILE A 244 36.82 -21.10 0.72
C ILE A 244 37.75 -20.20 1.55
N GLN A 245 39.00 -20.03 1.10
CA GLN A 245 40.01 -19.24 1.80
C GLN A 245 39.72 -17.73 1.75
N GLU A 246 39.25 -17.20 0.61
CA GLU A 246 38.83 -15.80 0.48
C GLU A 246 37.60 -15.50 1.35
N PHE A 247 36.65 -16.43 1.41
CA PHE A 247 35.48 -16.31 2.28
C PHE A 247 35.88 -16.23 3.76
N LEU A 248 36.73 -17.14 4.23
CA LEU A 248 37.23 -17.16 5.60
C LEU A 248 38.09 -15.93 5.94
N TRP A 249 38.89 -15.46 4.98
CA TRP A 249 39.67 -14.25 5.14
C TRP A 249 38.77 -13.03 5.32
N LEU A 250 37.75 -12.87 4.46
CA LEU A 250 36.81 -11.75 4.56
C LEU A 250 36.02 -11.84 5.87
N GLU A 251 35.56 -13.03 6.24
CA GLU A 251 34.86 -13.27 7.50
C GLU A 251 35.70 -12.78 8.71
N LYS A 252 36.99 -13.16 8.75
CA LYS A 252 37.92 -12.72 9.80
C LYS A 252 38.21 -11.21 9.75
N LEU A 253 38.29 -10.63 8.56
CA LEU A 253 38.45 -9.19 8.39
C LEU A 253 37.24 -8.45 8.97
N LEU A 254 36.02 -8.83 8.57
CA LEU A 254 34.79 -8.20 9.05
C LEU A 254 34.58 -8.40 10.56
N SER A 255 34.92 -9.57 11.08
CA SER A 255 34.99 -9.85 12.53
C SER A 255 35.84 -8.81 13.26
N THR A 256 37.03 -8.51 12.73
CA THR A 256 37.94 -7.53 13.33
C THR A 256 37.38 -6.11 13.21
N MET A 257 36.81 -5.76 12.05
CA MET A 257 36.22 -4.44 11.79
C MET A 257 34.90 -4.21 12.57
N ALA A 258 34.23 -5.27 13.01
CA ALA A 258 33.05 -5.17 13.87
C ALA A 258 33.37 -4.64 15.28
N GLU A 259 34.65 -4.64 15.68
CA GLU A 259 35.16 -4.06 16.93
C GLU A 259 35.88 -2.72 16.73
N ASP A 260 35.78 -2.12 15.54
CA ASP A 260 36.42 -0.83 15.23
C ASP A 260 35.95 0.27 16.19
N ARG A 261 36.83 1.26 16.42
CA ARG A 261 36.55 2.42 17.27
C ARG A 261 35.39 3.25 16.72
N ASP A 262 35.29 3.43 15.41
CA ASP A 262 34.22 4.19 14.77
C ASP A 262 32.97 3.33 14.54
N SER A 263 31.81 3.85 14.96
CA SER A 263 30.54 3.13 14.87
C SER A 263 30.07 2.86 13.44
N ARG A 264 30.44 3.67 12.45
CA ARG A 264 30.05 3.48 11.04
C ARG A 264 30.83 2.34 10.40
N VAL A 265 32.10 2.17 10.77
CA VAL A 265 32.91 1.02 10.32
C VAL A 265 32.31 -0.26 10.89
N ARG A 266 31.95 -0.28 12.19
CA ARG A 266 31.23 -1.42 12.79
C ARG A 266 29.93 -1.74 12.05
N ILE A 267 29.14 -0.73 11.69
CA ILE A 267 27.90 -0.91 10.93
C ILE A 267 28.18 -1.55 9.56
N ALA A 268 29.16 -1.03 8.81
CA ALA A 268 29.52 -1.58 7.50
C ALA A 268 29.99 -3.05 7.63
N ALA A 269 30.82 -3.35 8.63
CA ALA A 269 31.32 -4.69 8.88
C ALA A 269 30.18 -5.69 9.18
N VAL A 270 29.27 -5.33 10.09
CA VAL A 270 28.17 -6.23 10.50
C VAL A 270 27.11 -6.35 9.41
N LYS A 271 26.81 -5.29 8.64
CA LYS A 271 25.99 -5.40 7.42
C LYS A 271 26.64 -6.35 6.40
N GLY A 272 27.97 -6.31 6.27
CA GLY A 272 28.73 -7.25 5.44
C GLY A 272 28.58 -8.70 5.91
N LEU A 273 28.72 -8.96 7.21
CA LEU A 273 28.50 -10.29 7.80
C LEU A 273 27.06 -10.79 7.60
N SER A 274 26.08 -9.90 7.75
CA SER A 274 24.65 -10.18 7.50
C SER A 274 24.40 -10.56 6.03
N ALA A 275 25.03 -9.84 5.09
CA ALA A 275 24.96 -10.16 3.66
C ALA A 275 25.65 -11.49 3.32
N MET A 276 26.76 -11.82 3.98
CA MET A 276 27.41 -13.13 3.84
C MET A 276 26.56 -14.27 4.40
N ALA A 277 25.89 -14.07 5.54
CA ALA A 277 25.02 -15.09 6.14
C ALA A 277 23.78 -15.42 5.27
N THR A 278 23.28 -14.42 4.53
CA THR A 278 22.13 -14.56 3.63
C THR A 278 22.50 -15.11 2.25
N SER A 279 23.79 -15.12 1.87
CA SER A 279 24.24 -15.60 0.56
C SER A 279 24.31 -17.12 0.43
N GLY A 280 23.85 -17.88 1.43
CA GLY A 280 23.82 -19.35 1.44
C GLY A 280 25.13 -20.04 1.82
N ARG A 281 26.21 -19.29 2.09
CA ARG A 281 27.48 -19.83 2.64
C ARG A 281 27.48 -19.70 4.17
N LEU A 282 28.03 -20.70 4.86
CA LEU A 282 27.95 -20.78 6.32
C LEU A 282 29.05 -19.95 6.98
N LEU A 283 28.67 -19.03 7.86
CA LEU A 283 29.60 -18.37 8.78
C LEU A 283 30.23 -19.37 9.75
N SER A 284 31.47 -19.10 10.16
CA SER A 284 32.21 -19.92 11.11
C SER A 284 31.63 -19.78 12.52
N PHE A 285 31.56 -20.89 13.25
CA PHE A 285 30.99 -20.91 14.60
C PHE A 285 31.75 -20.02 15.60
N SER A 286 33.04 -19.75 15.38
CA SER A 286 33.84 -18.83 16.20
C SER A 286 33.26 -17.42 16.28
N LEU A 287 32.52 -16.98 15.26
CA LEU A 287 31.85 -15.68 15.27
C LEU A 287 30.64 -15.62 16.21
N TYR A 288 30.02 -16.75 16.54
CA TYR A 288 28.74 -16.77 17.27
C TYR A 288 28.83 -15.99 18.59
N GLN A 289 29.88 -16.25 19.38
CA GLN A 289 30.08 -15.56 20.65
C GLN A 289 30.34 -14.06 20.46
N GLN A 290 31.05 -13.68 19.39
CA GLN A 290 31.30 -12.29 19.07
C GLN A 290 30.01 -11.57 18.66
N VAL A 291 29.19 -12.19 17.80
CA VAL A 291 27.88 -11.66 17.39
C VAL A 291 26.94 -11.50 18.59
N LYS A 292 26.97 -12.46 19.53
CA LYS A 292 26.22 -12.35 20.79
C LYS A 292 26.66 -11.12 21.59
N ASN A 293 27.95 -10.81 21.64
CA ASN A 293 28.46 -9.59 22.28
C ASN A 293 28.05 -8.31 21.53
N LEU A 294 27.95 -8.37 20.19
CA LEU A 294 27.47 -7.25 19.36
C LEU A 294 26.01 -6.89 19.62
N CYS A 295 25.21 -7.79 20.20
CA CYS A 295 23.84 -7.49 20.63
C CYS A 295 23.79 -6.47 21.79
N GLU A 296 24.90 -6.21 22.48
CA GLU A 296 25.00 -5.20 23.54
C GLU A 296 25.79 -3.95 23.07
N ASN A 297 26.00 -3.78 21.76
CA ASN A 297 26.76 -2.67 21.21
C ASN A 297 26.08 -1.31 21.44
N SER A 298 26.86 -0.23 21.54
CA SER A 298 26.33 1.13 21.66
C SER A 298 25.51 1.58 20.45
N SER A 299 25.81 1.09 19.25
CA SER A 299 25.07 1.42 18.03
C SER A 299 23.84 0.53 17.85
N LYS A 300 22.66 1.15 17.74
CA LYS A 300 21.41 0.41 17.49
C LYS A 300 21.38 -0.35 16.17
N ILE A 301 22.07 0.15 15.14
CA ILE A 301 22.11 -0.53 13.83
C ILE A 301 22.91 -1.83 13.96
N VAL A 302 24.03 -1.80 14.69
CA VAL A 302 24.84 -3.00 14.96
C VAL A 302 24.03 -4.04 15.74
N ARG A 303 23.30 -3.63 16.79
CA ARG A 303 22.45 -4.55 17.56
C ARG A 303 21.40 -5.22 16.68
N LYS A 304 20.73 -4.48 15.79
CA LYS A 304 19.73 -5.04 14.86
C LYS A 304 20.32 -6.09 13.92
N GLU A 305 21.43 -5.77 13.25
CA GLU A 305 22.07 -6.71 12.33
C GLU A 305 22.60 -7.95 13.08
N ALA A 306 23.11 -7.77 14.30
CA ALA A 306 23.54 -8.89 15.14
C ALA A 306 22.39 -9.87 15.44
N LEU A 307 21.17 -9.38 15.70
CA LEU A 307 20.00 -10.25 15.92
C LEU A 307 19.65 -11.08 14.67
N TYR A 308 19.74 -10.49 13.47
CA TYR A 308 19.54 -11.24 12.22
C TYR A 308 20.61 -12.31 12.01
N ILE A 309 21.87 -12.00 12.31
CA ILE A 309 22.96 -12.98 12.21
C ILE A 309 22.78 -14.12 13.23
N LEU A 310 22.36 -13.83 14.47
CA LEU A 310 22.05 -14.86 15.46
C LEU A 310 20.95 -15.82 14.97
N LYS A 311 19.89 -15.28 14.35
CA LYS A 311 18.86 -16.10 13.72
C LYS A 311 19.45 -16.96 12.61
N ALA A 312 20.26 -16.39 11.72
CA ALA A 312 20.91 -17.19 10.68
C ALA A 312 21.70 -18.38 11.27
N PHE A 313 22.48 -18.16 12.34
CA PHE A 313 23.15 -19.28 13.03
C PHE A 313 22.17 -20.33 13.57
N ALA A 314 21.06 -19.90 14.17
CA ALA A 314 20.02 -20.79 14.72
C ALA A 314 19.34 -21.65 13.65
N ASP A 315 19.13 -21.12 12.44
CA ASP A 315 18.55 -21.89 11.33
C ASP A 315 19.51 -22.94 10.79
N TYR A 316 20.79 -22.60 10.67
CA TYR A 316 21.77 -23.47 10.04
C TYR A 316 22.32 -24.56 10.96
N ARG A 317 22.45 -24.28 12.27
CA ARG A 317 23.04 -25.20 13.25
C ARG A 317 22.22 -25.30 14.54
N PRO A 318 20.93 -25.68 14.48
CA PRO A 318 20.04 -25.63 15.63
C PRO A 318 20.50 -26.52 16.80
N GLU A 319 20.97 -27.73 16.50
CA GLU A 319 21.35 -28.76 17.50
C GLU A 319 22.78 -28.63 18.05
N MET A 320 23.55 -27.63 17.62
CA MET A 320 24.91 -27.45 18.11
C MET A 320 24.92 -27.05 19.58
N GLU A 321 25.73 -27.72 20.41
CA GLU A 321 25.82 -27.39 21.84
C GLU A 321 26.65 -26.12 22.07
N VAL A 322 26.09 -25.19 22.85
CA VAL A 322 26.76 -23.98 23.33
C VAL A 322 26.67 -23.90 24.85
N ILE A 323 27.66 -23.25 25.47
CA ILE A 323 27.63 -22.98 26.91
C ILE A 323 26.83 -21.69 27.12
N GLY A 324 25.65 -21.81 27.73
CA GLY A 324 24.79 -20.68 28.06
C GLY A 324 25.39 -19.79 29.15
N ARG A 325 24.75 -18.64 29.43
CA ARG A 325 25.19 -17.67 30.46
C ARG A 325 25.32 -18.28 31.87
N ASN A 326 24.55 -19.32 32.16
CA ASN A 326 24.53 -20.00 33.47
C ASN A 326 25.52 -21.19 33.55
N GLY A 327 26.37 -21.39 32.53
CA GLY A 327 27.26 -22.54 32.42
C GLY A 327 26.58 -23.84 31.96
N ALA A 328 25.26 -23.81 31.76
CA ALA A 328 24.49 -24.94 31.24
C ALA A 328 24.77 -25.17 29.75
N LYS A 329 24.80 -26.44 29.33
CA LYS A 329 24.82 -26.81 27.92
C LYS A 329 23.43 -26.59 27.32
N LEU A 330 23.34 -25.76 26.30
CA LEU A 330 22.10 -25.44 25.59
C LEU A 330 22.27 -25.71 24.10
N ARG A 331 21.16 -25.98 23.41
CA ARG A 331 21.15 -25.97 21.95
C ARG A 331 21.35 -24.54 21.44
N LEU A 332 22.07 -24.38 20.33
CA LEU A 332 22.37 -23.07 19.77
C LEU A 332 21.10 -22.29 19.44
N VAL A 333 20.06 -22.98 18.92
CA VAL A 333 18.76 -22.36 18.64
C VAL A 333 18.14 -21.75 19.91
N ASP A 334 18.22 -22.45 21.04
CA ASP A 334 17.64 -22.03 22.32
C ASP A 334 18.45 -20.88 22.95
N ASP A 335 19.79 -20.89 22.84
CA ASP A 335 20.65 -19.79 23.30
C ASP A 335 20.51 -18.52 22.44
N ALA A 336 20.42 -18.68 21.11
CA ALA A 336 20.14 -17.58 20.19
C ALA A 336 18.76 -16.97 20.46
N PHE A 337 17.74 -17.82 20.67
CA PHE A 337 16.40 -17.39 21.05
C PHE A 337 16.40 -16.62 22.38
N ALA A 338 17.13 -17.10 23.39
CA ALA A 338 17.26 -16.40 24.68
C ALA A 338 17.96 -15.03 24.53
N ALA A 339 18.94 -14.90 23.63
CA ALA A 339 19.57 -13.61 23.33
C ALA A 339 18.59 -12.63 22.65
N VAL A 340 17.76 -13.12 21.71
CA VAL A 340 16.70 -12.31 21.08
C VAL A 340 15.64 -11.90 22.10
N CYS A 341 15.22 -12.81 22.98
CA CYS A 341 14.29 -12.50 24.08
C CYS A 341 14.84 -11.39 25.00
N HIS A 342 16.15 -11.38 25.26
CA HIS A 342 16.78 -10.33 26.06
C HIS A 342 16.69 -8.96 25.37
N ALA A 343 16.82 -8.91 24.04
CA ALA A 343 16.74 -7.68 23.25
C ALA A 343 15.34 -7.04 23.21
N ILE A 344 14.30 -7.71 23.71
CA ILE A 344 12.99 -7.07 23.95
C ILE A 344 13.10 -6.00 25.04
N ASN A 345 14.06 -6.10 25.94
CA ASN A 345 14.29 -5.10 26.98
C ASN A 345 15.27 -3.98 26.55
N ASP A 346 15.53 -3.84 25.24
CA ASP A 346 16.42 -2.81 24.70
C ASP A 346 15.86 -1.40 24.89
N VAL A 347 16.76 -0.41 25.05
CA VAL A 347 16.40 1.01 25.19
C VAL A 347 15.80 1.57 23.90
N GLU A 348 16.18 1.05 22.74
CA GLU A 348 15.72 1.53 21.44
C GLU A 348 14.52 0.71 20.95
N VAL A 349 13.38 1.37 20.80
CA VAL A 349 12.10 0.80 20.33
C VAL A 349 12.27 -0.04 19.06
N THR A 350 13.06 0.46 18.12
CA THR A 350 13.25 -0.23 16.83
C THR A 350 14.07 -1.52 16.95
N VAL A 351 14.88 -1.68 18.00
CA VAL A 351 15.55 -2.95 18.32
C VAL A 351 14.54 -3.89 18.97
N ARG A 352 13.73 -3.40 19.93
CA ARG A 352 12.65 -4.19 20.55
C ARG A 352 11.68 -4.75 19.52
N ALA A 353 11.26 -3.94 18.55
CA ALA A 353 10.34 -4.36 17.48
C ALA A 353 10.95 -5.46 16.59
N ILE A 354 12.24 -5.34 16.24
CA ILE A 354 12.94 -6.38 15.46
C ILE A 354 13.11 -7.65 16.29
N ALA A 355 13.47 -7.52 17.58
CA ALA A 355 13.57 -8.65 18.49
C ALA A 355 12.22 -9.39 18.58
N ALA A 356 11.13 -8.67 18.88
CA ALA A 356 9.78 -9.22 18.95
C ALA A 356 9.36 -9.89 17.64
N ARG A 357 9.67 -9.29 16.48
CA ARG A 357 9.39 -9.88 15.16
C ARG A 357 10.18 -11.16 14.93
N LEU A 358 11.46 -11.16 15.27
CA LEU A 358 12.35 -12.31 15.05
C LEU A 358 11.95 -13.51 15.88
N LEU A 359 11.39 -13.34 17.09
CA LEU A 359 10.92 -14.47 17.90
C LEU A 359 10.00 -15.39 17.10
N GLY A 360 9.10 -14.82 16.29
CA GLY A 360 8.16 -15.56 15.46
C GLY A 360 8.80 -16.46 14.39
N ASP A 361 10.05 -16.17 14.04
CA ASP A 361 10.80 -16.89 12.99
C ASP A 361 11.56 -18.10 13.56
N PHE A 362 11.66 -18.24 14.88
CA PHE A 362 12.36 -19.35 15.55
C PHE A 362 11.48 -20.61 15.66
N LYS A 363 11.30 -21.32 14.55
CA LYS A 363 10.41 -22.50 14.48
C LYS A 363 10.92 -23.76 15.19
N GLN A 364 12.20 -23.85 15.56
CA GLN A 364 12.83 -25.06 16.13
C GLN A 364 13.15 -24.94 17.64
N VAL A 365 12.70 -23.87 18.28
CA VAL A 365 12.92 -23.63 19.73
C VAL A 365 12.12 -24.63 20.57
N SER A 366 12.72 -25.04 21.68
CA SER A 366 12.12 -25.93 22.69
C SER A 366 10.83 -25.34 23.27
N ASP A 367 9.80 -26.17 23.47
CA ASP A 367 8.54 -25.72 24.08
C ASP A 367 8.74 -25.17 25.50
N SER A 368 9.66 -25.75 26.28
CA SER A 368 10.03 -25.27 27.62
C SER A 368 10.59 -23.84 27.64
N PHE A 369 11.22 -23.41 26.54
CA PHE A 369 11.69 -22.04 26.39
C PHE A 369 10.53 -21.10 26.06
N LEU A 370 9.62 -21.53 25.18
CA LEU A 370 8.45 -20.74 24.81
C LEU A 370 7.50 -20.53 26.01
N ASP A 371 7.28 -21.55 26.82
CA ASP A 371 6.43 -21.45 28.01
C ASP A 371 6.97 -20.36 28.98
N GLN A 372 8.29 -20.30 29.18
CA GLN A 372 8.91 -19.27 30.02
C GLN A 372 8.80 -17.85 29.44
N THR A 373 8.58 -17.71 28.12
CA THR A 373 8.34 -16.39 27.52
C THR A 373 6.91 -15.87 27.71
N LEU A 374 5.98 -16.74 28.07
CA LEU A 374 4.59 -16.42 28.43
C LEU A 374 4.36 -16.38 29.95
N ASP A 375 5.28 -16.91 30.77
CA ASP A 375 5.13 -16.94 32.23
C ASP A 375 5.27 -15.54 32.89
N LYS A 376 4.12 -14.94 33.18
CA LYS A 376 4.00 -13.65 33.89
C LYS A 376 4.43 -13.74 35.37
N LYS A 377 4.26 -14.89 36.02
CA LYS A 377 4.61 -15.08 37.44
C LYS A 377 6.12 -15.13 37.61
N LEU A 378 6.80 -15.89 36.75
CA LEU A 378 8.25 -15.97 36.73
C LEU A 378 8.88 -14.60 36.39
N LEU A 379 8.31 -13.85 35.44
CA LEU A 379 8.73 -12.48 35.13
C LEU A 379 8.66 -11.57 36.38
N ASN A 380 7.54 -11.59 37.10
CA ASN A 380 7.34 -10.77 38.29
C ASN A 380 8.30 -11.16 39.41
N ALA A 381 8.51 -12.46 39.66
CA ALA A 381 9.48 -12.95 40.64
C ALA A 381 10.90 -12.47 40.33
N MET A 382 11.30 -12.49 39.05
CA MET A 382 12.62 -12.03 38.61
C MET A 382 12.81 -10.50 38.66
N ARG A 383 11.74 -9.71 38.47
CA ARG A 383 11.78 -8.26 38.71
C ARG A 383 11.95 -7.93 40.19
N MET A 384 11.32 -8.70 41.08
CA MET A 384 11.41 -8.53 42.54
C MET A 384 12.76 -8.98 43.13
N SER A 385 13.43 -9.95 42.53
CA SER A 385 14.78 -10.34 42.97
C SER A 385 15.85 -9.30 42.60
N LYS A 386 15.81 -8.74 41.38
CA LYS A 386 16.74 -7.68 40.94
C LYS A 386 16.66 -6.40 41.79
N THR A 387 15.47 -6.05 42.29
CA THR A 387 15.29 -4.88 43.17
C THR A 387 15.91 -5.12 44.56
N ARG A 388 15.90 -6.36 45.07
CA ARG A 388 16.61 -6.72 46.33
C ARG A 388 18.14 -6.70 46.16
N ASP A 389 18.66 -7.20 45.04
CA ASP A 389 20.11 -7.22 44.77
C ASP A 389 20.69 -5.85 44.41
N GLY A 390 19.88 -4.93 43.88
CA GLY A 390 20.25 -3.54 43.64
C GLY A 390 20.34 -2.72 44.94
N ALA A 391 19.50 -3.02 45.94
CA ALA A 391 19.46 -2.32 47.23
C ALA A 391 20.57 -2.76 48.20
N SER A 392 21.18 -3.92 48.00
CA SER A 392 22.22 -4.50 48.87
C SER A 392 23.66 -4.11 48.50
N LYS A 393 23.90 -3.34 47.43
CA LYS A 393 25.21 -2.76 47.09
C LYS A 393 25.44 -1.38 47.73
N LYS A 394 25.45 -1.32 49.06
CA LYS A 394 26.20 -0.27 49.80
C LYS A 394 27.46 -0.92 50.39
N PRO A 395 28.66 -0.39 50.13
CA PRO A 395 29.89 -0.97 50.70
C PRO A 395 29.98 -0.59 52.17
N GLN A 396 29.68 -1.52 53.08
CA GLN A 396 30.03 -1.39 54.49
C GLN A 396 31.43 -1.97 54.69
N ALA A 397 32.41 -1.09 54.79
CA ALA A 397 33.73 -1.40 55.28
C ALA A 397 33.69 -1.70 56.79
N TYR A 398 34.59 -2.60 57.20
CA TYR A 398 35.01 -2.92 58.57
C TYR A 398 34.22 -4.01 59.33
N GLY A 399 34.93 -5.10 59.67
CA GLY A 399 34.62 -5.95 60.84
C GLY A 399 34.31 -7.41 60.56
N SER A 400 35.33 -8.27 60.71
CA SER A 400 35.18 -9.72 60.85
C SER A 400 34.33 -10.13 62.07
N ARG A 401 33.71 -11.31 61.95
CA ARG A 401 33.04 -12.15 62.97
C ARG A 401 31.53 -11.94 63.14
N ARG A 402 30.75 -12.81 62.49
CA ARG A 402 30.00 -13.90 63.15
C ARG A 402 29.13 -14.64 62.13
N ARG A 403 29.51 -15.88 61.85
CA ARG A 403 28.66 -16.90 61.25
C ARG A 403 28.01 -17.65 62.43
N ARG A 404 26.72 -17.42 62.71
CA ARG A 404 25.81 -18.39 63.33
C ARG A 404 24.42 -17.80 63.57
N SER A 405 23.44 -18.58 63.12
CA SER A 405 22.08 -18.72 63.65
C SER A 405 21.10 -17.58 63.42
N GLN A 406 20.10 -17.86 62.58
CA GLN A 406 18.73 -17.39 62.81
C GLN A 406 17.73 -18.40 62.20
N ALA A 407 17.60 -19.53 62.88
CA ALA A 407 16.27 -20.06 63.17
C ALA A 407 15.75 -19.31 64.41
N THR A 408 14.42 -19.21 64.53
CA THR A 408 13.58 -18.65 65.61
C THR A 408 13.20 -17.17 65.51
N SER A 409 11.96 -16.97 65.04
CA SER A 409 10.89 -16.17 65.65
C SER A 409 11.28 -14.96 66.51
N GLU A 410 10.97 -13.75 66.02
CA GLU A 410 10.56 -12.64 66.89
C GLU A 410 9.46 -11.84 66.21
N TRP A 411 8.40 -11.58 66.99
CA TRP A 411 7.23 -10.79 66.64
C TRP A 411 7.60 -9.38 66.16
N SER A 412 6.96 -8.94 65.07
CA SER A 412 7.06 -7.56 64.60
C SER A 412 6.07 -6.67 65.34
N THR A 413 6.60 -5.66 66.03
CA THR A 413 5.84 -4.57 66.64
C THR A 413 5.15 -3.74 65.53
N GLY A 414 3.84 -3.91 65.39
CA GLY A 414 2.99 -3.37 64.32
C GLY A 414 3.05 -1.84 64.12
N LYS A 415 4.07 -1.36 63.41
CA LYS A 415 4.21 0.05 63.02
C LYS A 415 4.53 0.29 61.53
N LYS A 416 4.42 -0.73 60.67
CA LYS A 416 4.52 -0.56 59.22
C LYS A 416 3.48 -1.42 58.51
N LEU A 417 2.54 -0.77 57.84
CA LEU A 417 1.58 -1.40 56.93
C LEU A 417 2.34 -1.83 55.67
N GLY A 418 2.42 -3.14 55.40
CA GLY A 418 2.92 -3.69 54.14
C GLY A 418 3.96 -4.81 54.21
N GLU A 419 4.37 -5.28 55.40
CA GLU A 419 5.34 -6.40 55.51
C GLU A 419 4.70 -7.81 55.46
N ASP A 420 3.37 -7.91 55.51
CA ASP A 420 2.62 -9.19 55.52
C ASP A 420 2.16 -9.65 54.12
N ALA A 421 3.02 -9.56 53.11
CA ALA A 421 2.82 -10.36 51.90
C ALA A 421 3.45 -11.74 52.15
N PRO A 422 2.68 -12.84 52.16
CA PRO A 422 3.28 -14.16 52.31
C PRO A 422 4.25 -14.38 51.15
N VAL A 423 5.53 -14.57 51.47
CA VAL A 423 6.50 -15.06 50.50
C VAL A 423 6.10 -16.49 50.18
N GLU A 424 5.38 -16.69 49.07
CA GLU A 424 5.19 -18.01 48.49
C GLU A 424 6.58 -18.63 48.30
N ARG A 425 6.84 -19.71 49.04
CA ARG A 425 8.05 -20.49 48.87
C ARG A 425 7.93 -21.18 47.51
N PHE A 426 8.77 -20.77 46.56
CA PHE A 426 8.91 -21.44 45.27
C PHE A 426 9.49 -22.84 45.49
N ASP A 427 8.86 -23.86 44.90
CA ASP A 427 9.48 -25.17 44.74
C ASP A 427 10.72 -25.03 43.84
N GLU A 428 11.84 -25.63 44.24
CA GLU A 428 13.13 -25.59 43.52
C GLU A 428 13.06 -26.22 42.10
N GLU A 429 11.92 -26.80 41.71
CA GLU A 429 11.66 -27.38 40.39
C GLU A 429 11.34 -26.35 39.29
N GLN A 430 11.00 -25.09 39.62
CA GLN A 430 10.80 -24.00 38.64
C GLN A 430 12.05 -23.12 38.44
N ALA A 431 13.24 -23.73 38.46
CA ALA A 431 14.46 -23.01 38.13
C ALA A 431 14.40 -22.50 36.67
N SER A 432 14.47 -21.18 36.48
CA SER A 432 14.48 -20.54 35.15
C SER A 432 15.57 -21.11 34.26
N ILE A 433 15.17 -21.82 33.20
CA ILE A 433 16.08 -22.35 32.17
C ILE A 433 16.67 -21.18 31.36
N ILE A 434 15.88 -20.11 31.20
CA ILE A 434 16.25 -18.90 30.48
C ILE A 434 16.92 -17.87 31.41
N SER A 435 17.78 -17.01 30.87
CA SER A 435 18.35 -15.88 31.61
C SER A 435 17.26 -14.89 32.10
N SER A 436 17.50 -14.21 33.23
CA SER A 436 16.50 -13.35 33.90
C SER A 436 15.96 -12.16 33.12
N GLY A 437 16.49 -11.88 31.93
CA GLY A 437 16.00 -10.84 31.03
C GLY A 437 15.22 -11.37 29.84
N ALA A 438 15.02 -12.69 29.73
CA ALA A 438 14.37 -13.35 28.61
C ALA A 438 13.14 -14.18 29.01
N CYS A 439 12.89 -14.35 30.32
CA CYS A 439 11.58 -14.79 30.81
C CYS A 439 10.53 -13.67 30.61
N GLY A 440 9.29 -14.04 30.29
CA GLY A 440 8.19 -13.10 30.05
C GLY A 440 8.42 -12.19 28.83
N ALA A 441 9.21 -12.66 27.86
CA ALA A 441 9.59 -11.89 26.68
C ALA A 441 8.37 -11.47 25.83
N PHE A 442 7.47 -12.42 25.53
CA PHE A 442 6.24 -12.12 24.80
C PHE A 442 5.31 -11.23 25.61
N VAL A 443 5.15 -11.49 26.92
CA VAL A 443 4.36 -10.63 27.81
C VAL A 443 4.87 -9.18 27.76
N THR A 444 6.20 -8.99 27.82
CA THR A 444 6.82 -7.66 27.76
C THR A 444 6.61 -7.00 26.40
N ALA A 445 6.66 -7.75 25.30
CA ALA A 445 6.42 -7.22 23.95
C ALA A 445 4.95 -6.83 23.73
N LEU A 446 4.00 -7.58 24.30
CA LEU A 446 2.57 -7.31 24.23
C LEU A 446 2.17 -6.11 25.10
N GLU A 447 2.78 -5.95 26.27
CA GLU A 447 2.57 -4.83 27.20
C GLU A 447 3.47 -3.60 26.91
N ASP A 448 4.12 -3.54 25.73
CA ASP A 448 5.05 -2.46 25.37
C ASP A 448 4.33 -1.12 25.15
N GLU A 449 4.99 -0.02 25.49
CA GLU A 449 4.45 1.34 25.33
C GLU A 449 4.28 1.76 23.86
N PHE A 450 4.99 1.12 22.92
CA PHE A 450 4.92 1.45 21.50
C PHE A 450 4.16 0.40 20.68
N MET A 451 3.19 0.89 19.91
CA MET A 451 2.40 0.11 18.94
C MET A 451 3.24 -0.84 18.09
N ILE A 452 4.36 -0.38 17.53
CA ILE A 452 5.17 -1.19 16.60
C ILE A 452 5.77 -2.45 17.25
N VAL A 453 6.01 -2.41 18.57
CA VAL A 453 6.51 -3.57 19.33
C VAL A 453 5.35 -4.50 19.65
N ARG A 454 4.21 -3.94 20.11
CA ARG A 454 2.97 -4.71 20.36
C ARG A 454 2.53 -5.49 19.12
N GLN A 455 2.46 -4.84 17.96
CA GLN A 455 2.12 -5.48 16.68
C GLN A 455 3.11 -6.60 16.32
N ALA A 456 4.41 -6.37 16.51
CA ALA A 456 5.42 -7.39 16.25
C ALA A 456 5.28 -8.59 17.20
N GLY A 457 4.98 -8.35 18.49
CA GLY A 457 4.72 -9.39 19.48
C GLY A 457 3.48 -10.22 19.15
N VAL A 458 2.36 -9.56 18.86
CA VAL A 458 1.09 -10.20 18.45
C VAL A 458 1.29 -11.08 17.22
N TYR A 459 1.94 -10.53 16.18
CA TYR A 459 2.21 -11.27 14.96
C TYR A 459 3.08 -12.50 15.21
N SER A 460 4.18 -12.35 15.95
CA SER A 460 5.12 -13.44 16.22
C SER A 460 4.52 -14.55 17.07
N LEU A 461 3.76 -14.19 18.10
CA LEU A 461 3.07 -15.16 18.95
C LEU A 461 2.02 -15.93 18.15
N GLY A 462 1.20 -15.24 17.35
CA GLY A 462 0.22 -15.88 16.47
C GLY A 462 0.86 -16.83 15.45
N GLN A 463 1.97 -16.44 14.85
CA GLN A 463 2.70 -17.27 13.88
C GLN A 463 3.27 -18.55 14.50
N LEU A 464 3.90 -18.47 15.68
CA LEU A 464 4.45 -19.67 16.35
C LEU A 464 3.36 -20.61 16.87
N ALA A 465 2.27 -20.03 17.39
CA ALA A 465 1.17 -20.78 17.95
C ALA A 465 0.38 -21.54 16.87
N ALA A 466 0.32 -21.03 15.63
CA ALA A 466 -0.45 -21.64 14.55
C ALA A 466 -0.06 -23.09 14.25
N ASP A 467 1.22 -23.43 14.42
CA ASP A 467 1.75 -24.76 14.15
C ASP A 467 1.86 -25.63 15.44
N ARG A 468 1.51 -25.09 16.62
CA ARG A 468 1.78 -25.71 17.94
C ARG A 468 0.56 -25.64 18.87
N PRO A 469 -0.26 -26.72 18.97
CA PRO A 469 -1.51 -26.70 19.75
C PRO A 469 -1.35 -26.35 21.23
N PHE A 470 -0.28 -26.81 21.89
CA PHE A 470 -0.03 -26.52 23.31
C PHE A 470 0.25 -25.02 23.52
N LEU A 471 1.10 -24.43 22.68
CA LEU A 471 1.38 -23.01 22.69
C LEU A 471 0.14 -22.18 22.31
N ALA A 472 -0.67 -22.67 21.37
CA ALA A 472 -1.92 -22.01 20.99
C ALA A 472 -2.90 -21.86 22.15
N ALA A 473 -3.02 -22.89 23.00
CA ALA A 473 -3.84 -22.82 24.20
C ALA A 473 -3.30 -21.79 25.20
N ALA A 474 -1.99 -21.74 25.43
CA ALA A 474 -1.37 -20.76 26.32
C ALA A 474 -1.41 -19.32 25.76
N ALA A 475 -1.33 -19.15 24.45
CA ALA A 475 -1.35 -17.85 23.78
C ALA A 475 -2.74 -17.21 23.69
N LEU A 476 -3.82 -18.01 23.82
CA LEU A 476 -5.19 -17.56 23.62
C LEU A 476 -5.55 -16.40 24.56
N ASP A 477 -5.32 -16.55 25.85
CA ASP A 477 -5.65 -15.52 26.84
C ASP A 477 -4.81 -14.26 26.64
N HIS A 478 -3.51 -14.41 26.36
CA HIS A 478 -2.63 -13.27 26.09
C HIS A 478 -3.01 -12.48 24.84
N LEU A 479 -3.44 -13.16 23.77
CA LEU A 479 -3.91 -12.50 22.54
C LEU A 479 -5.32 -11.92 22.72
N ALA A 480 -6.18 -12.55 23.52
CA ALA A 480 -7.50 -12.04 23.85
C ALA A 480 -7.42 -10.74 24.67
N ASP A 481 -6.45 -10.63 25.59
CA ASP A 481 -6.20 -9.38 26.34
C ASP A 481 -5.90 -8.20 25.41
N MET A 482 -5.24 -8.44 24.27
CA MET A 482 -4.94 -7.41 23.27
C MET A 482 -6.17 -6.87 22.54
N PHE A 483 -7.36 -7.48 22.73
CA PHE A 483 -8.61 -6.96 22.15
C PHE A 483 -9.09 -5.72 22.90
N ASN A 484 -8.57 -5.46 24.11
CA ASN A 484 -8.83 -4.24 24.86
C ASN A 484 -7.71 -3.19 24.69
N ASP A 485 -6.81 -3.36 23.70
CA ASP A 485 -5.75 -2.38 23.44
C ASP A 485 -6.35 -1.02 23.05
N GLU A 486 -5.71 0.06 23.50
CA GLU A 486 -6.14 1.43 23.20
C GLU A 486 -6.05 1.79 21.70
N ILE A 487 -5.23 1.07 20.92
CA ILE A 487 -5.03 1.29 19.49
C ILE A 487 -5.80 0.26 18.67
N GLU A 488 -6.73 0.74 17.84
CA GLU A 488 -7.61 -0.09 17.01
C GLU A 488 -6.84 -1.04 16.07
N GLN A 489 -5.71 -0.59 15.53
CA GLN A 489 -4.87 -1.41 14.66
C GLN A 489 -4.25 -2.62 15.40
N VAL A 490 -3.87 -2.45 16.67
CA VAL A 490 -3.34 -3.56 17.48
C VAL A 490 -4.44 -4.57 17.77
N ARG A 491 -5.66 -4.09 18.08
CA ARG A 491 -6.83 -4.96 18.25
C ARG A 491 -7.11 -5.79 16.99
N LEU A 492 -7.11 -5.16 15.81
CA LEU A 492 -7.29 -5.86 14.53
C LEU A 492 -6.21 -6.93 14.30
N ASP A 493 -4.96 -6.61 14.56
CA ASP A 493 -3.85 -7.55 14.40
C ASP A 493 -3.98 -8.72 15.40
N ALA A 494 -4.46 -8.48 16.62
CA ALA A 494 -4.73 -9.51 17.62
C ALA A 494 -5.86 -10.46 17.19
N VAL A 495 -6.96 -9.91 16.68
CA VAL A 495 -8.07 -10.71 16.12
C VAL A 495 -7.56 -11.61 14.99
N ARG A 496 -6.76 -11.07 14.07
CA ARG A 496 -6.18 -11.85 12.97
C ARG A 496 -5.22 -12.93 13.45
N ALA A 497 -4.38 -12.62 14.43
CA ALA A 497 -3.46 -13.58 15.03
C ALA A 497 -4.18 -14.71 15.78
N LEU A 498 -5.30 -14.41 16.45
CA LEU A 498 -6.07 -15.39 17.21
C LEU A 498 -7.01 -16.25 16.33
N THR A 499 -7.46 -15.72 15.19
CA THR A 499 -8.38 -16.41 14.26
C THR A 499 -7.97 -17.84 13.86
N PRO A 500 -6.71 -18.14 13.50
CA PRO A 500 -6.30 -19.53 13.22
C PRO A 500 -6.22 -20.40 14.48
N LEU A 501 -6.06 -19.81 15.67
CA LEU A 501 -5.85 -20.52 16.94
C LEU A 501 -7.16 -20.90 17.63
N VAL A 502 -8.23 -20.15 17.38
CA VAL A 502 -9.53 -20.31 18.06
C VAL A 502 -10.14 -21.70 17.87
N VAL A 503 -9.76 -22.43 16.82
CA VAL A 503 -10.23 -23.81 16.56
C VAL A 503 -9.72 -24.82 17.58
N HIS A 504 -8.66 -24.48 18.34
CA HIS A 504 -8.10 -25.32 19.40
C HIS A 504 -8.66 -25.01 20.78
N GLY A 505 -9.47 -23.95 20.92
CA GLY A 505 -10.06 -23.51 22.18
C GLY A 505 -11.59 -23.58 22.18
N ILE A 506 -12.17 -23.53 23.38
CA ILE A 506 -13.61 -23.37 23.59
C ILE A 506 -13.82 -22.00 24.22
N LEU A 507 -14.60 -21.14 23.57
CA LEU A 507 -14.91 -19.81 24.08
C LEU A 507 -16.00 -19.86 25.14
N GLN A 508 -15.63 -19.47 26.35
CA GLN A 508 -16.54 -19.31 27.49
C GLN A 508 -17.09 -17.88 27.57
N LYS A 509 -18.10 -17.68 28.42
CA LYS A 509 -18.80 -16.40 28.53
C LYS A 509 -17.87 -15.26 28.96
N GLU A 510 -16.96 -15.52 29.87
CA GLU A 510 -16.00 -14.52 30.39
C GLU A 510 -15.06 -14.01 29.29
N GLN A 511 -14.63 -14.89 28.39
CA GLN A 511 -13.79 -14.51 27.25
C GLN A 511 -14.59 -13.70 26.22
N LEU A 512 -15.88 -14.05 26.02
CA LEU A 512 -16.76 -13.34 25.10
C LEU A 512 -17.03 -11.89 25.53
N ASP A 513 -17.06 -11.60 26.84
CA ASP A 513 -17.24 -10.23 27.34
C ASP A 513 -16.15 -9.28 26.84
N THR A 514 -14.91 -9.75 26.74
CA THR A 514 -13.80 -9.00 26.13
C THR A 514 -13.88 -9.06 24.61
N ILE A 515 -14.05 -10.24 24.02
CA ILE A 515 -13.96 -10.45 22.58
C ILE A 515 -15.01 -9.62 21.81
N LEU A 516 -16.25 -9.60 22.30
CA LEU A 516 -17.37 -8.96 21.59
C LEU A 516 -17.30 -7.43 21.58
N THR A 517 -16.49 -6.80 22.44
CA THR A 517 -16.29 -5.35 22.43
C THR A 517 -15.72 -4.83 21.10
N VAL A 518 -14.97 -5.66 20.36
CA VAL A 518 -14.42 -5.29 19.05
C VAL A 518 -15.52 -5.09 18.01
N LEU A 519 -16.73 -5.63 18.19
CA LEU A 519 -17.89 -5.32 17.34
C LEU A 519 -18.34 -3.85 17.46
N ASP A 520 -17.87 -3.12 18.47
CA ASP A 520 -18.15 -1.69 18.65
C ASP A 520 -17.05 -0.77 18.09
N ASP A 521 -15.98 -1.33 17.51
CA ASP A 521 -14.88 -0.58 16.90
C ASP A 521 -15.35 0.34 15.77
N ALA A 522 -14.69 1.48 15.59
CA ALA A 522 -14.98 2.39 14.47
C ALA A 522 -14.58 1.79 13.12
N LEU A 523 -13.48 1.03 13.08
CA LEU A 523 -12.96 0.39 11.87
C LEU A 523 -13.82 -0.82 11.47
N PRO A 524 -14.40 -0.83 10.24
CA PRO A 524 -15.17 -1.97 9.76
C PRO A 524 -14.31 -3.23 9.61
N ASP A 525 -13.01 -3.06 9.36
CA ASP A 525 -12.05 -4.15 9.24
C ASP A 525 -11.90 -4.96 10.52
N SER A 526 -11.90 -4.31 11.69
CA SER A 526 -11.86 -4.98 13.00
C SER A 526 -13.12 -5.83 13.21
N ARG A 527 -14.29 -5.25 12.92
CA ARG A 527 -15.59 -5.92 13.08
C ARG A 527 -15.74 -7.11 12.14
N GLU A 528 -15.31 -6.96 10.88
CA GLU A 528 -15.31 -8.04 9.89
C GLU A 528 -14.32 -9.16 10.28
N ALA A 529 -13.11 -8.80 10.72
CA ALA A 529 -12.14 -9.78 11.19
C ALA A 529 -12.69 -10.57 12.39
N LEU A 530 -13.37 -9.90 13.33
CA LEU A 530 -14.01 -10.58 14.46
C LEU A 530 -15.16 -11.48 13.99
N CYS A 531 -15.96 -11.07 13.00
CA CYS A 531 -16.98 -11.95 12.42
C CYS A 531 -16.36 -13.23 11.87
N VAL A 532 -15.19 -13.17 11.23
CA VAL A 532 -14.48 -14.37 10.74
C VAL A 532 -13.96 -15.24 11.89
N LEU A 533 -13.43 -14.63 12.96
CA LEU A 533 -13.00 -15.34 14.16
C LEU A 533 -14.17 -16.07 14.82
N LEU A 534 -15.27 -15.35 15.09
CA LEU A 534 -16.48 -15.91 15.68
C LEU A 534 -17.06 -17.01 14.81
N SER A 535 -17.06 -16.82 13.49
CA SER A 535 -17.49 -17.84 12.56
C SER A 535 -16.77 -19.13 12.87
N ARG A 536 -15.43 -19.14 13.00
CA ARG A 536 -14.60 -20.35 13.21
C ARG A 536 -14.54 -20.88 14.65
N SER A 537 -15.06 -20.15 15.62
CA SER A 537 -14.96 -20.50 17.03
C SER A 537 -15.88 -21.65 17.44
N THR A 538 -15.50 -22.35 18.52
CA THR A 538 -16.38 -23.30 19.23
C THR A 538 -16.84 -22.66 20.54
N LEU A 539 -18.14 -22.54 20.74
CA LEU A 539 -18.74 -21.93 21.93
C LEU A 539 -19.01 -23.01 23.01
N GLY A 540 -18.83 -22.65 24.28
CA GLY A 540 -18.98 -23.61 25.38
C GLY A 540 -20.42 -23.97 25.74
N THR A 541 -21.38 -23.05 25.54
CA THR A 541 -22.77 -23.22 25.99
C THR A 541 -23.78 -22.58 25.02
N PRO A 542 -25.08 -22.96 25.07
CA PRO A 542 -26.14 -22.27 24.33
C PRO A 542 -26.26 -20.79 24.70
N ASP A 543 -26.02 -20.43 25.97
CA ASP A 543 -26.05 -19.03 26.41
C ASP A 543 -24.94 -18.19 25.76
N CYS A 544 -23.76 -18.78 25.52
CA CYS A 544 -22.69 -18.14 24.76
C CYS A 544 -23.15 -17.84 23.33
N LEU A 545 -23.82 -18.79 22.65
CA LEU A 545 -24.36 -18.57 21.31
C LEU A 545 -25.41 -17.47 21.30
N ARG A 546 -26.34 -17.48 22.27
CA ARG A 546 -27.33 -16.42 22.44
C ARG A 546 -26.68 -15.05 22.61
N TYR A 547 -25.61 -14.97 23.40
CA TYR A 547 -24.89 -13.72 23.63
C TYR A 547 -24.22 -13.20 22.36
N VAL A 548 -23.54 -14.08 21.62
CA VAL A 548 -22.92 -13.75 20.31
C VAL A 548 -23.96 -13.28 19.31
N VAL A 549 -25.09 -13.98 19.18
CA VAL A 549 -26.18 -13.60 18.27
C VAL A 549 -26.72 -12.21 18.63
N LYS A 550 -26.97 -11.93 19.91
CA LYS A 550 -27.43 -10.62 20.37
C LYS A 550 -26.41 -9.51 20.05
N ALA A 551 -25.13 -9.76 20.26
CA ALA A 551 -24.06 -8.81 19.96
C ALA A 551 -23.94 -8.53 18.44
N LEU A 552 -24.01 -9.57 17.60
CA LEU A 552 -24.02 -9.42 16.14
C LEU A 552 -25.24 -8.64 15.64
N LEU A 553 -26.43 -8.90 16.18
CA LEU A 553 -27.63 -8.14 15.82
C LEU A 553 -27.52 -6.67 16.26
N ASN A 554 -26.95 -6.40 17.44
CA ASN A 554 -26.69 -5.03 17.89
C ASN A 554 -25.66 -4.32 16.99
N CYS A 555 -24.60 -5.03 16.58
CA CYS A 555 -23.61 -4.53 15.62
C CYS A 555 -24.27 -4.17 14.29
N MET A 556 -25.12 -5.04 13.74
CA MET A 556 -25.87 -4.76 12.51
C MET A 556 -26.81 -3.55 12.65
N ARG A 557 -27.42 -3.36 13.82
CA ARG A 557 -28.26 -2.19 14.10
C ARG A 557 -27.45 -0.89 14.11
N ARG A 558 -26.24 -0.92 14.66
CA ARG A 558 -25.35 0.25 14.76
C ARG A 558 -24.61 0.52 13.46
N PHE A 559 -24.24 -0.52 12.73
CA PHE A 559 -23.45 -0.51 11.51
C PHE A 559 -24.12 -1.36 10.42
N PRO A 560 -25.13 -0.83 9.69
CA PRO A 560 -25.84 -1.56 8.64
C PRO A 560 -24.93 -2.08 7.51
N ILE A 561 -23.77 -1.46 7.33
CA ILE A 561 -22.73 -1.86 6.38
C ILE A 561 -22.19 -3.28 6.59
N ASP A 562 -22.22 -3.79 7.82
CA ASP A 562 -21.68 -5.11 8.16
C ASP A 562 -22.69 -6.24 7.98
N ARG A 563 -23.87 -5.94 7.43
CA ARG A 563 -24.94 -6.92 7.23
C ARG A 563 -24.47 -8.20 6.53
N GLN A 564 -23.67 -8.07 5.46
CA GLN A 564 -23.22 -9.24 4.69
C GLN A 564 -22.20 -10.10 5.45
N SER A 565 -21.27 -9.47 6.18
CA SER A 565 -20.29 -10.19 7.01
C SER A 565 -20.99 -10.88 8.19
N ILE A 566 -22.00 -10.23 8.77
CA ILE A 566 -22.83 -10.79 9.84
C ILE A 566 -23.68 -11.96 9.34
N PHE A 567 -24.34 -11.87 8.18
CA PHE A 567 -25.10 -13.00 7.61
C PHE A 567 -24.20 -14.21 7.34
N LYS A 568 -22.99 -13.97 6.82
CA LYS A 568 -22.00 -15.03 6.62
C LYS A 568 -21.56 -15.65 7.95
N CYS A 569 -21.32 -14.82 8.98
CA CYS A 569 -20.99 -15.27 10.33
C CYS A 569 -22.12 -16.11 10.94
N MET A 570 -23.37 -15.67 10.85
CA MET A 570 -24.56 -16.39 11.33
C MET A 570 -24.72 -17.75 10.63
N SER A 571 -24.54 -17.79 9.31
CA SER A 571 -24.56 -19.06 8.54
C SER A 571 -23.55 -20.06 9.10
N ASP A 572 -22.31 -19.62 9.28
CA ASP A 572 -21.20 -20.44 9.77
C ASP A 572 -21.39 -20.89 11.23
N LEU A 573 -21.85 -19.99 12.10
CA LEU A 573 -22.15 -20.27 13.50
C LEU A 573 -23.26 -21.30 13.63
N GLY A 574 -24.31 -21.20 12.82
CA GLY A 574 -25.45 -22.11 12.83
C GLY A 574 -25.05 -23.52 12.46
N ARG A 575 -24.23 -23.66 11.41
CA ARG A 575 -23.71 -24.95 10.97
C ARG A 575 -22.84 -25.63 12.02
N ARG A 576 -22.02 -24.86 12.76
CA ARG A 576 -21.13 -25.40 13.81
C ARG A 576 -21.83 -25.72 15.12
N HIS A 577 -22.83 -24.95 15.50
CA HIS A 577 -23.50 -25.05 16.81
C HIS A 577 -24.95 -25.54 16.69
N ALA A 578 -25.22 -26.45 15.74
CA ALA A 578 -26.58 -26.84 15.40
C ALA A 578 -27.38 -27.38 16.61
N THR A 579 -26.74 -28.16 17.49
CA THR A 579 -27.36 -28.66 18.74
C THR A 579 -27.76 -27.52 19.69
N PHE A 580 -26.99 -26.43 19.76
CA PHE A 580 -27.36 -25.27 20.58
C PHE A 580 -28.49 -24.48 19.93
N VAL A 581 -28.48 -24.34 18.62
CA VAL A 581 -29.55 -23.67 17.87
C VAL A 581 -30.89 -24.40 18.04
N GLN A 582 -30.90 -25.73 18.09
CA GLN A 582 -32.11 -26.50 18.39
C GLN A 582 -32.77 -26.05 19.69
N LEU A 583 -31.98 -25.84 20.76
CA LEU A 583 -32.49 -25.41 22.07
C LEU A 583 -32.98 -23.96 22.08
N LEU A 584 -32.50 -23.13 21.15
CA LEU A 584 -32.81 -21.71 21.04
C LEU A 584 -33.82 -21.38 19.93
N SER A 585 -34.28 -22.37 19.16
CA SER A 585 -35.07 -22.13 17.95
C SER A 585 -36.38 -21.38 18.22
N ASP A 586 -37.09 -21.76 19.27
CA ASP A 586 -38.33 -21.10 19.68
C ASP A 586 -38.09 -19.65 20.12
N GLU A 587 -37.02 -19.41 20.89
CA GLU A 587 -36.64 -18.07 21.34
C GLU A 587 -36.23 -17.17 20.16
N LEU A 588 -35.41 -17.69 19.25
CA LEU A 588 -34.89 -16.95 18.11
C LEU A 588 -36.00 -16.54 17.14
N LEU A 589 -36.96 -17.43 16.89
CA LEU A 589 -38.15 -17.15 16.08
C LEU A 589 -39.25 -16.42 16.84
N GLU A 590 -39.05 -16.16 18.14
CA GLU A 590 -40.02 -15.52 19.03
C GLU A 590 -41.38 -16.25 19.04
N LEU A 591 -41.34 -17.59 18.97
CA LEU A 591 -42.52 -18.46 18.96
C LEU A 591 -43.14 -18.52 20.36
N HIS A 592 -44.46 -18.33 20.43
CA HIS A 592 -45.21 -18.51 21.68
C HIS A 592 -45.86 -19.91 21.70
N PRO A 593 -45.77 -20.69 22.80
CA PRO A 593 -46.30 -22.06 22.85
C PRO A 593 -47.83 -22.17 22.65
N VAL A 594 -48.56 -21.08 22.85
CA VAL A 594 -50.04 -21.04 22.86
C VAL A 594 -50.64 -20.12 21.79
N PHE A 595 -49.89 -19.14 21.31
CA PHE A 595 -50.42 -18.11 20.41
C PHE A 595 -49.75 -18.21 19.05
N ASP A 596 -50.57 -18.16 17.99
CA ASP A 596 -50.06 -17.99 16.65
C ASP A 596 -49.37 -16.62 16.56
N ILE A 597 -48.08 -16.64 16.25
CA ILE A 597 -47.31 -15.43 16.03
C ILE A 597 -47.60 -14.86 14.65
N THR A 598 -47.56 -13.54 14.54
CA THR A 598 -47.62 -12.86 13.26
C THR A 598 -46.40 -13.24 12.43
N GLU A 599 -46.61 -13.74 11.21
CA GLU A 599 -45.52 -14.08 10.28
C GLU A 599 -44.59 -12.87 10.08
N PRO A 600 -43.30 -12.98 10.41
CA PRO A 600 -42.36 -11.87 10.24
C PRO A 600 -42.19 -11.50 8.77
N ALA A 601 -42.04 -10.21 8.48
CA ALA A 601 -41.77 -9.75 7.12
C ALA A 601 -40.38 -10.22 6.65
N VAL A 602 -40.31 -10.71 5.41
CA VAL A 602 -39.05 -11.18 4.79
C VAL A 602 -38.05 -10.03 4.60
N ASP A 603 -38.51 -8.77 4.59
CA ASP A 603 -37.66 -7.58 4.49
C ASP A 603 -36.97 -7.22 5.82
N ASP A 604 -37.39 -7.80 6.95
CA ASP A 604 -36.74 -7.59 8.24
C ASP A 604 -35.38 -8.29 8.29
N GLN A 605 -34.32 -7.49 8.23
CA GLN A 605 -32.94 -7.95 8.21
C GLN A 605 -32.54 -8.68 9.51
N PHE A 606 -33.13 -8.32 10.66
CA PHE A 606 -32.85 -8.99 11.93
C PHE A 606 -33.48 -10.37 11.96
N TYR A 607 -34.72 -10.49 11.48
CA TYR A 607 -35.37 -11.78 11.29
C TYR A 607 -34.59 -12.67 10.30
N LEU A 608 -34.17 -12.12 9.15
CA LEU A 608 -33.36 -12.86 8.18
C LEU A 608 -32.06 -13.39 8.77
N ALA A 609 -31.33 -12.58 9.56
CA ALA A 609 -30.11 -13.04 10.22
C ALA A 609 -30.35 -14.26 11.12
N LYS A 610 -31.40 -14.23 11.94
CA LYS A 610 -31.79 -15.35 12.82
C LYS A 610 -32.23 -16.56 12.01
N LEU A 611 -33.00 -16.36 10.94
CA LEU A 611 -33.46 -17.45 10.08
C LEU A 611 -32.29 -18.10 9.33
N ILE A 612 -31.31 -17.34 8.84
CA ILE A 612 -30.09 -17.87 8.20
C ILE A 612 -29.31 -18.76 9.17
N LEU A 613 -29.16 -18.34 10.44
CA LEU A 613 -28.55 -19.14 11.51
C LEU A 613 -29.27 -20.49 11.67
N ILE A 614 -30.60 -20.47 11.80
CA ILE A 614 -31.44 -21.65 12.02
C ILE A 614 -31.43 -22.58 10.81
N LEU A 615 -31.54 -22.07 9.59
CA LEU A 615 -31.54 -22.89 8.38
C LEU A 615 -30.18 -23.56 8.15
N ASN A 616 -29.08 -22.88 8.46
CA ASN A 616 -27.76 -23.50 8.40
C ASN A 616 -27.57 -24.58 9.48
N ALA A 617 -28.12 -24.37 10.68
CA ALA A 617 -28.17 -25.41 11.70
C ALA A 617 -29.02 -26.61 11.26
N ALA A 618 -30.21 -26.37 10.69
CA ALA A 618 -31.12 -27.40 10.19
C ALA A 618 -30.49 -28.24 9.07
N SER A 619 -29.64 -27.66 8.23
CA SER A 619 -28.89 -28.40 7.21
C SER A 619 -27.83 -29.37 7.76
N ALA A 620 -27.40 -29.17 9.01
CA ALA A 620 -26.43 -30.03 9.68
C ALA A 620 -27.07 -30.93 10.76
N HIS A 621 -28.31 -30.65 11.17
CA HIS A 621 -29.00 -31.32 12.27
C HIS A 621 -30.51 -31.41 12.02
N ASP A 622 -30.94 -32.55 11.48
CA ASP A 622 -32.32 -32.80 11.02
C ASP A 622 -33.45 -32.49 12.02
N PRO A 623 -33.34 -32.78 13.34
CA PRO A 623 -34.42 -32.52 14.29
C PRO A 623 -34.94 -31.08 14.30
N ILE A 624 -34.10 -30.10 13.92
CA ILE A 624 -34.51 -28.69 13.84
C ILE A 624 -35.62 -28.50 12.80
N CYS A 625 -35.59 -29.27 11.70
CA CYS A 625 -36.58 -29.17 10.63
C CYS A 625 -38.02 -29.40 11.13
N SER A 626 -38.17 -30.26 12.15
CA SER A 626 -39.48 -30.56 12.75
C SER A 626 -39.96 -29.47 13.72
N LEU A 627 -39.06 -28.59 14.19
CA LEU A 627 -39.39 -27.47 15.07
C LEU A 627 -39.81 -26.22 14.29
N LEU A 628 -39.52 -26.16 12.99
CA LEU A 628 -39.77 -24.95 12.20
C LEU A 628 -41.25 -24.81 11.84
N PRO A 629 -41.84 -23.62 12.03
CA PRO A 629 -43.19 -23.35 11.59
C PRO A 629 -43.29 -23.31 10.06
N ALA A 630 -44.49 -23.55 9.53
CA ALA A 630 -44.72 -23.61 8.08
C ALA A 630 -44.27 -22.35 7.32
N PHE A 631 -44.37 -21.16 7.94
CA PHE A 631 -43.90 -19.92 7.32
C PHE A 631 -42.37 -19.90 7.14
N ALA A 632 -41.59 -20.46 8.08
CA ALA A 632 -40.14 -20.50 7.98
C ALA A 632 -39.69 -21.39 6.80
N VAL A 633 -40.42 -22.47 6.53
CA VAL A 633 -40.20 -23.34 5.36
C VAL A 633 -40.52 -22.60 4.05
N ARG A 634 -41.57 -21.76 4.03
CA ARG A 634 -41.84 -20.88 2.87
C ARG A 634 -40.74 -19.84 2.66
N HIS A 635 -40.30 -19.18 3.73
CA HIS A 635 -39.21 -18.21 3.68
C HIS A 635 -37.88 -18.85 3.26
N TYR A 636 -37.62 -20.09 3.66
CA TYR A 636 -36.48 -20.88 3.15
C TYR A 636 -36.50 -21.01 1.63
N LYS A 637 -37.66 -21.35 1.01
CA LYS A 637 -37.77 -21.46 -0.45
C LYS A 637 -37.40 -20.14 -1.14
N PHE A 638 -37.83 -19.00 -0.60
CA PHE A 638 -37.43 -17.68 -1.10
C PHE A 638 -35.93 -17.41 -0.90
N LEU A 639 -35.41 -17.55 0.33
CA LEU A 639 -34.01 -17.27 0.62
C LEU A 639 -33.04 -18.18 -0.12
N ARG A 640 -33.42 -19.43 -0.39
CA ARG A 640 -32.61 -20.36 -1.17
C ARG A 640 -32.44 -19.90 -2.62
N CYS A 641 -33.44 -19.20 -3.18
CA CYS A 641 -33.35 -18.56 -4.49
C CYS A 641 -32.57 -17.24 -4.43
N SER A 642 -32.82 -16.40 -3.42
CA SER A 642 -32.26 -15.05 -3.33
C SER A 642 -30.81 -15.01 -2.83
N MET A 643 -30.40 -15.94 -1.95
CA MET A 643 -29.09 -15.98 -1.29
C MET A 643 -28.51 -17.41 -1.22
N PRO A 644 -28.26 -18.06 -2.37
CA PRO A 644 -27.84 -19.46 -2.43
C PRO A 644 -26.48 -19.75 -1.77
N LEU A 645 -25.61 -18.75 -1.66
CA LEU A 645 -24.29 -18.89 -1.01
C LEU A 645 -24.36 -18.87 0.52
N LEU A 646 -25.43 -18.30 1.10
CA LEU A 646 -25.63 -18.18 2.54
C LEU A 646 -26.59 -19.24 3.09
N VAL A 647 -27.53 -19.72 2.27
CA VAL A 647 -28.56 -20.67 2.68
C VAL A 647 -28.33 -22.02 1.97
N PRO A 648 -27.94 -23.07 2.70
CA PRO A 648 -27.67 -24.40 2.15
C PRO A 648 -28.96 -25.12 1.75
N THR A 649 -28.83 -26.21 1.00
CA THR A 649 -29.95 -27.11 0.72
C THR A 649 -30.27 -27.97 1.95
N ILE A 650 -31.55 -28.05 2.29
CA ILE A 650 -32.07 -28.88 3.38
C ILE A 650 -32.91 -30.00 2.77
N GLU A 651 -32.48 -31.25 2.95
CA GLU A 651 -33.12 -32.42 2.34
C GLU A 651 -34.57 -32.59 2.82
N ALA A 652 -34.83 -32.37 4.11
CA ALA A 652 -36.16 -32.48 4.72
C ALA A 652 -37.23 -31.53 4.15
N PHE A 653 -36.82 -30.43 3.49
CA PHE A 653 -37.74 -29.47 2.84
C PHE A 653 -37.88 -29.70 1.34
N SER A 654 -37.25 -30.76 0.82
CA SER A 654 -37.32 -31.14 -0.57
C SER A 654 -38.59 -31.96 -0.78
N ASP A 655 -39.53 -31.48 -1.60
CA ASP A 655 -40.74 -32.22 -1.91
C ASP A 655 -40.36 -33.56 -2.60
N ASP A 656 -40.87 -34.66 -2.03
CA ASP A 656 -40.42 -36.07 -2.19
C ASP A 656 -40.74 -36.71 -3.55
N SER A 657 -40.58 -35.99 -4.68
CA SER A 657 -40.84 -36.58 -6.00
C SER A 657 -40.06 -36.07 -7.22
N THR A 658 -39.23 -35.03 -7.18
CA THR A 658 -38.51 -34.58 -8.42
C THR A 658 -37.20 -33.76 -8.22
N SER A 659 -36.51 -33.83 -7.09
CA SER A 659 -35.54 -32.77 -6.72
C SER A 659 -34.04 -33.14 -6.69
N SER A 660 -33.64 -34.40 -6.75
CA SER A 660 -32.21 -34.77 -6.88
C SER A 660 -31.66 -34.51 -8.29
N THR A 661 -32.52 -34.52 -9.32
CA THR A 661 -32.21 -34.07 -10.68
C THR A 661 -32.16 -32.54 -10.81
N ASN A 662 -32.84 -31.79 -9.93
CA ASN A 662 -33.04 -30.34 -10.09
C ASN A 662 -31.85 -29.48 -9.68
N ASN A 663 -30.97 -29.87 -8.75
CA ASN A 663 -29.80 -29.06 -8.38
C ASN A 663 -28.69 -29.11 -9.45
N LEU A 664 -28.46 -30.28 -10.06
CA LEU A 664 -27.69 -30.35 -11.29
C LEU A 664 -28.43 -29.59 -12.41
N SER A 665 -29.76 -29.72 -12.51
CA SER A 665 -30.55 -28.99 -13.52
C SER A 665 -30.54 -27.47 -13.35
N ILE A 666 -30.50 -26.87 -12.17
CA ILE A 666 -30.55 -25.41 -11.98
C ILE A 666 -29.19 -24.79 -12.30
N ASN A 667 -28.10 -25.34 -11.77
CA ASN A 667 -26.76 -24.87 -12.14
C ASN A 667 -26.45 -25.16 -13.61
N LYS A 668 -26.92 -26.29 -14.14
CA LYS A 668 -26.83 -26.61 -15.58
C LYS A 668 -27.73 -25.71 -16.41
N LYS A 669 -28.96 -25.38 -15.98
CA LYS A 669 -29.87 -24.44 -16.68
C LYS A 669 -29.36 -23.02 -16.63
N LEU A 670 -28.70 -22.60 -15.55
CA LEU A 670 -28.08 -21.28 -15.41
C LEU A 670 -26.82 -21.19 -16.27
N ALA A 671 -26.01 -22.25 -16.31
CA ALA A 671 -24.88 -22.37 -17.23
C ALA A 671 -25.33 -22.41 -18.71
N GLU A 672 -26.37 -23.20 -19.02
CA GLU A 672 -27.00 -23.28 -20.35
C GLU A 672 -27.67 -21.95 -20.73
N ALA A 673 -28.27 -21.23 -19.78
CA ALA A 673 -28.82 -19.90 -20.01
C ALA A 673 -27.71 -18.90 -20.32
N GLY A 674 -26.61 -18.92 -19.56
CA GLY A 674 -25.42 -18.12 -19.82
C GLY A 674 -24.71 -18.48 -21.13
N GLU A 675 -24.83 -19.72 -21.61
CA GLU A 675 -24.32 -20.12 -22.93
C GLU A 675 -25.24 -19.64 -24.06
N ARG A 676 -26.56 -19.69 -23.86
CA ARG A 676 -27.55 -19.12 -24.80
C ARG A 676 -27.43 -17.60 -24.91
N THR A 677 -27.23 -16.87 -23.81
CA THR A 677 -27.04 -15.40 -23.85
C THR A 677 -25.75 -15.02 -24.56
N ARG A 678 -24.66 -15.79 -24.39
CA ARG A 678 -23.42 -15.61 -25.17
C ARG A 678 -23.62 -15.88 -26.67
N ALA A 679 -24.35 -16.94 -27.04
CA ALA A 679 -24.67 -17.22 -28.44
C ALA A 679 -25.55 -16.13 -29.07
N LEU A 680 -26.51 -15.58 -28.31
CA LEU A 680 -27.31 -14.42 -28.75
C LEU A 680 -26.44 -13.18 -28.96
N LEU A 681 -25.47 -12.92 -28.07
CA LEU A 681 -24.53 -11.81 -28.21
C LEU A 681 -23.66 -11.95 -29.47
N GLU A 682 -23.13 -13.15 -29.73
CA GLU A 682 -22.41 -13.47 -30.97
C GLU A 682 -23.26 -13.19 -32.20
N ARG A 683 -24.51 -13.67 -32.21
CA ARG A 683 -25.45 -13.44 -33.31
C ARG A 683 -25.77 -11.95 -33.49
N THR A 684 -25.90 -11.22 -32.40
CA THR A 684 -26.17 -9.77 -32.45
C THR A 684 -24.97 -9.00 -33.02
N TYR A 685 -23.74 -9.45 -32.75
CA TYR A 685 -22.53 -8.90 -33.39
C TYR A 685 -22.48 -9.20 -34.89
N GLU A 686 -22.85 -10.40 -35.34
CA GLU A 686 -22.99 -10.73 -36.77
C GLU A 686 -24.02 -9.82 -37.45
N MET A 687 -25.19 -9.64 -36.83
CA MET A 687 -26.24 -8.74 -37.33
C MET A 687 -25.75 -7.28 -37.40
N MET A 688 -24.89 -6.84 -36.48
CA MET A 688 -24.26 -5.53 -36.52
C MET A 688 -23.30 -5.38 -37.71
N GLN A 689 -22.56 -6.43 -38.08
CA GLN A 689 -21.73 -6.44 -39.28
C GLN A 689 -22.58 -6.38 -40.56
N GLU A 690 -23.64 -7.17 -40.63
CA GLU A 690 -24.58 -7.19 -41.76
C GLU A 690 -25.24 -5.81 -41.94
N ALA A 691 -25.75 -5.23 -40.85
CA ALA A 691 -26.37 -3.90 -40.84
C ALA A 691 -25.39 -2.78 -41.25
N SER A 692 -24.08 -2.95 -41.01
CA SER A 692 -23.08 -1.99 -41.46
C SER A 692 -22.84 -2.03 -42.97
N GLN A 693 -23.27 -3.12 -43.65
CA GLN A 693 -23.11 -3.34 -45.09
C GLN A 693 -24.37 -3.04 -45.91
N SER A 694 -25.53 -2.78 -45.28
CA SER A 694 -26.79 -2.50 -46.00
C SER A 694 -26.65 -1.26 -46.90
N ARG A 695 -27.18 -1.31 -48.13
CA ARG A 695 -26.98 -0.24 -49.15
C ARG A 695 -27.66 1.08 -48.81
N SER A 696 -28.84 1.04 -48.19
CA SER A 696 -29.62 2.23 -47.83
C SER A 696 -29.22 2.79 -46.46
N TYR A 697 -28.88 4.09 -46.40
CA TYR A 697 -28.57 4.79 -45.14
C TYR A 697 -29.74 4.74 -44.15
N GLN A 698 -30.98 4.94 -44.61
CA GLN A 698 -32.16 4.90 -43.74
C GLN A 698 -32.38 3.52 -43.12
N GLN A 699 -32.18 2.47 -43.91
CA GLN A 699 -32.29 1.10 -43.44
C GLN A 699 -31.20 0.76 -42.41
N ARG A 700 -29.93 1.15 -42.68
CA ARG A 700 -28.84 1.01 -41.71
C ARG A 700 -29.17 1.67 -40.38
N MET A 701 -29.71 2.89 -40.39
CA MET A 701 -30.05 3.62 -39.17
C MET A 701 -31.19 2.95 -38.37
N ILE A 702 -32.16 2.33 -39.04
CA ILE A 702 -33.25 1.59 -38.38
C ILE A 702 -32.71 0.31 -37.75
N GLU A 703 -31.94 -0.48 -38.50
CA GLU A 703 -31.31 -1.72 -38.03
C GLU A 703 -30.39 -1.46 -36.82
N LYS A 704 -29.55 -0.41 -36.89
CA LYS A 704 -28.69 0.01 -35.77
C LYS A 704 -29.50 0.41 -34.54
N ARG A 705 -30.63 1.10 -34.69
CA ARG A 705 -31.48 1.51 -33.57
C ARG A 705 -32.11 0.31 -32.86
N LEU A 706 -32.52 -0.71 -33.61
CA LEU A 706 -33.05 -1.96 -33.05
C LEU A 706 -31.95 -2.72 -32.31
N LEU A 707 -30.77 -2.86 -32.92
CA LEU A 707 -29.63 -3.52 -32.28
C LEU A 707 -29.19 -2.83 -30.97
N ILE A 708 -29.23 -1.50 -30.88
CA ILE A 708 -28.97 -0.80 -29.60
C ILE A 708 -29.98 -1.20 -28.52
N LYS A 709 -31.26 -1.38 -28.88
CA LYS A 709 -32.28 -1.83 -27.92
C LYS A 709 -32.02 -3.26 -27.47
N ASP A 710 -31.68 -4.15 -28.40
CA ASP A 710 -31.37 -5.55 -28.09
C ASP A 710 -30.14 -5.66 -27.19
N MET A 711 -29.08 -4.88 -27.46
CA MET A 711 -27.88 -4.83 -26.62
C MET A 711 -28.14 -4.27 -25.23
N ASN A 712 -29.00 -3.25 -25.11
CA ASN A 712 -29.40 -2.73 -23.79
C ASN A 712 -30.21 -3.78 -23.00
N ALA A 713 -31.10 -4.52 -23.67
CA ALA A 713 -31.86 -5.61 -23.04
C ALA A 713 -30.94 -6.77 -22.60
N LEU A 714 -29.92 -7.11 -23.40
CA LEU A 714 -28.89 -8.09 -23.01
C LEU A 714 -28.06 -7.60 -21.80
N CYS A 715 -27.77 -6.30 -21.75
CA CYS A 715 -27.05 -5.68 -20.64
C CYS A 715 -27.84 -5.73 -19.32
N GLU A 716 -29.16 -5.52 -19.37
CA GLU A 716 -30.04 -5.61 -18.20
C GLU A 716 -30.35 -7.08 -17.81
N GLY A 717 -30.27 -8.01 -18.76
CA GLY A 717 -30.71 -9.39 -18.58
C GLY A 717 -29.67 -10.35 -17.97
N ASP A 718 -28.37 -10.14 -18.19
CA ASP A 718 -27.32 -11.07 -17.75
C ASP A 718 -25.98 -10.37 -17.45
N GLU A 719 -25.53 -10.44 -16.20
CA GLU A 719 -24.29 -9.82 -15.70
C GLU A 719 -23.03 -10.33 -16.43
N GLY A 720 -23.02 -11.60 -16.85
CA GLY A 720 -21.87 -12.21 -17.51
C GLY A 720 -21.60 -11.68 -18.91
N VAL A 721 -22.59 -11.10 -19.59
CA VAL A 721 -22.47 -10.52 -20.94
C VAL A 721 -22.68 -9.00 -20.98
N ALA A 722 -23.10 -8.39 -19.87
CA ALA A 722 -23.41 -6.97 -19.78
C ALA A 722 -22.27 -6.05 -20.23
N GLY A 723 -21.04 -6.32 -19.77
CA GLY A 723 -19.86 -5.54 -20.16
C GLY A 723 -19.63 -5.54 -21.68
N THR A 724 -19.77 -6.70 -22.32
CA THR A 724 -19.62 -6.81 -23.77
C THR A 724 -20.78 -6.20 -24.53
N ALA A 725 -22.02 -6.43 -24.12
CA ALA A 725 -23.20 -5.85 -24.77
C ALA A 725 -23.15 -4.31 -24.73
N GLN A 726 -22.70 -3.74 -23.61
CA GLN A 726 -22.51 -2.30 -23.48
C GLN A 726 -21.37 -1.80 -24.37
N LEU A 727 -20.23 -2.49 -24.43
CA LEU A 727 -19.14 -2.14 -25.36
C LEU A 727 -19.63 -2.12 -26.82
N LEU A 728 -20.40 -3.12 -27.24
CA LEU A 728 -20.97 -3.19 -28.59
C LEU A 728 -21.97 -2.04 -28.85
N SER A 729 -22.77 -1.67 -27.86
CA SER A 729 -23.64 -0.48 -27.92
C SER A 729 -22.83 0.81 -28.13
N TYR A 730 -21.70 0.97 -27.43
CA TYR A 730 -20.77 2.10 -27.65
C TYR A 730 -20.15 2.06 -29.05
N LEU A 731 -19.68 0.91 -29.50
CA LEU A 731 -19.10 0.73 -30.83
C LEU A 731 -20.09 1.11 -31.94
N LEU A 732 -21.36 0.72 -31.79
CA LEU A 732 -22.41 1.05 -32.74
C LEU A 732 -22.76 2.55 -32.74
N LYS A 733 -22.73 3.20 -31.57
CA LYS A 733 -22.87 4.66 -31.47
C LYS A 733 -21.70 5.38 -32.15
N ILE A 734 -20.46 4.92 -31.94
CA ILE A 734 -19.26 5.48 -32.59
C ILE A 734 -19.37 5.36 -34.11
N LEU A 735 -19.72 4.18 -34.63
CA LEU A 735 -19.96 3.97 -36.07
C LEU A 735 -21.03 4.91 -36.62
N THR A 736 -22.09 5.13 -35.86
CA THR A 736 -23.17 6.06 -36.25
C THR A 736 -22.66 7.49 -36.34
N GLN A 737 -21.81 7.93 -35.42
CA GLN A 737 -21.18 9.25 -35.48
C GLN A 737 -20.23 9.35 -36.68
N CYS A 738 -19.40 8.33 -36.95
CA CYS A 738 -18.52 8.30 -38.12
C CYS A 738 -19.31 8.45 -39.44
N GLU A 739 -20.39 7.66 -39.61
CA GLU A 739 -21.22 7.73 -40.82
C GLU A 739 -21.95 9.08 -40.95
N LEU A 740 -22.42 9.65 -39.83
CA LEU A 740 -23.08 10.94 -39.81
C LEU A 740 -22.10 12.06 -40.21
N THR A 741 -20.90 12.09 -39.63
CA THR A 741 -19.87 13.09 -39.96
C THR A 741 -19.46 12.99 -41.43
N VAL A 742 -19.19 11.78 -41.94
CA VAL A 742 -18.88 11.59 -43.37
C VAL A 742 -20.03 12.10 -44.24
N LYS A 743 -21.28 11.71 -43.94
CA LYS A 743 -22.44 12.12 -44.75
C LYS A 743 -22.61 13.65 -44.81
N ILE A 744 -22.54 14.34 -43.67
CA ILE A 744 -22.72 15.80 -43.61
C ILE A 744 -21.61 16.51 -44.42
N LEU A 745 -20.35 16.11 -44.22
CA LEU A 745 -19.21 16.69 -44.95
C LEU A 745 -19.26 16.38 -46.46
N SER A 746 -19.86 15.26 -46.85
CA SER A 746 -20.02 14.87 -48.26
C SER A 746 -21.10 15.65 -48.99
N CYS A 747 -22.18 16.01 -48.28
CA CYS A 747 -23.32 16.73 -48.83
C CYS A 747 -23.17 18.26 -48.76
N GLY A 748 -22.16 18.77 -48.05
CA GLY A 748 -21.95 20.21 -47.85
C GLY A 748 -22.99 20.83 -46.91
N ASP A 749 -23.58 20.02 -46.02
CA ASP A 749 -24.55 20.44 -45.00
C ASP A 749 -23.86 21.18 -43.83
N ASP A 750 -24.60 21.50 -42.77
CA ASP A 750 -24.08 22.25 -41.60
C ASP A 750 -22.81 21.65 -40.98
N LEU A 751 -21.67 22.31 -41.26
CA LEU A 751 -20.34 21.92 -40.78
C LEU A 751 -20.23 21.94 -39.25
N GLN A 752 -21.02 22.76 -38.55
CA GLN A 752 -21.05 22.78 -37.08
C GLN A 752 -21.66 21.49 -36.54
N THR A 753 -22.69 20.96 -37.19
CA THR A 753 -23.27 19.66 -36.85
C THR A 753 -22.29 18.51 -37.11
N ALA A 754 -21.50 18.58 -38.19
CA ALA A 754 -20.42 17.60 -38.44
C ALA A 754 -19.35 17.62 -37.35
N LEU A 755 -18.95 18.82 -36.90
CA LEU A 755 -17.98 19.01 -35.82
C LEU A 755 -18.51 18.41 -34.50
N ASN A 756 -19.76 18.74 -34.13
CA ASN A 756 -20.39 18.23 -32.92
C ASN A 756 -20.52 16.69 -32.94
N ALA A 757 -20.86 16.10 -34.09
CA ALA A 757 -20.91 14.65 -34.26
C ALA A 757 -19.52 14.00 -34.09
N ALA A 758 -18.48 14.62 -34.65
CA ALA A 758 -17.11 14.14 -34.52
C ALA A 758 -16.60 14.21 -33.06
N ASP A 759 -16.86 15.32 -32.38
CA ASP A 759 -16.52 15.52 -30.97
C ASP A 759 -17.26 14.53 -30.06
N GLU A 760 -18.54 14.25 -30.33
CA GLU A 760 -19.31 13.23 -29.61
C GLU A 760 -18.74 11.83 -29.83
N GLY A 761 -18.35 11.47 -31.06
CA GLY A 761 -17.67 10.21 -31.35
C GLY A 761 -16.35 10.05 -30.60
N LEU A 762 -15.52 11.10 -30.55
CA LEU A 762 -14.27 11.12 -29.80
C LEU A 762 -14.51 11.00 -28.28
N ARG A 763 -15.58 11.62 -27.76
CA ARG A 763 -15.98 11.50 -26.35
C ARG A 763 -16.40 10.06 -26.00
N LEU A 764 -17.15 9.40 -26.88
CA LEU A 764 -17.53 7.99 -26.70
C LEU A 764 -16.31 7.07 -26.69
N LEU A 765 -15.33 7.29 -27.58
CA LEU A 765 -14.07 6.53 -27.60
C LEU A 765 -13.25 6.71 -26.32
N GLU A 766 -13.20 7.93 -25.79
CA GLU A 766 -12.54 8.23 -24.52
C GLU A 766 -13.21 7.52 -23.33
N CYS A 767 -14.55 7.46 -23.32
CA CYS A 767 -15.31 6.68 -22.34
C CYS A 767 -14.98 5.18 -22.45
N VAL A 768 -14.91 4.63 -23.66
CA VAL A 768 -14.59 3.21 -23.88
C VAL A 768 -13.19 2.86 -23.37
N GLY A 769 -12.19 3.71 -23.65
CA GLY A 769 -10.82 3.48 -23.20
C GLY A 769 -10.66 3.45 -21.67
N SER A 770 -11.54 4.10 -20.94
CA SER A 770 -11.44 4.23 -19.48
C SER A 770 -12.41 3.32 -18.71
N ASN A 771 -13.63 3.10 -19.23
CA ASN A 771 -14.70 2.40 -18.52
C ASN A 771 -14.67 0.88 -18.69
N PHE A 772 -13.91 0.33 -19.62
CA PHE A 772 -13.86 -1.12 -19.85
C PHE A 772 -12.49 -1.70 -19.48
N SER A 773 -12.51 -2.94 -19.00
CA SER A 773 -11.33 -3.76 -18.73
C SER A 773 -11.35 -5.03 -19.59
N SER A 774 -10.18 -5.64 -19.76
CA SER A 774 -10.01 -6.90 -20.50
C SER A 774 -10.44 -6.84 -21.97
N VAL A 775 -10.40 -5.65 -22.59
CA VAL A 775 -10.62 -5.47 -24.02
C VAL A 775 -9.41 -5.98 -24.80
N ASP A 776 -9.66 -6.83 -25.79
CA ASP A 776 -8.60 -7.41 -26.61
C ASP A 776 -7.84 -6.35 -27.42
N LYS A 777 -6.53 -6.58 -27.64
CA LYS A 777 -5.63 -5.66 -28.38
C LYS A 777 -6.14 -5.38 -29.78
N VAL A 778 -6.77 -6.37 -30.40
CA VAL A 778 -7.28 -6.29 -31.77
C VAL A 778 -8.51 -5.37 -31.83
N MET A 779 -9.37 -5.39 -30.81
CA MET A 779 -10.49 -4.43 -30.68
C MET A 779 -10.00 -3.03 -30.32
N LEU A 780 -9.01 -2.92 -29.42
CA LEU A 780 -8.38 -1.63 -29.12
C LEU A 780 -7.80 -0.99 -30.39
N ALA A 781 -7.15 -1.76 -31.26
CA ALA A 781 -6.66 -1.26 -32.54
C ALA A 781 -7.79 -0.72 -33.44
N THR A 782 -8.93 -1.43 -33.54
CA THR A 782 -10.09 -0.95 -34.30
C THR A 782 -10.70 0.33 -33.70
N LEU A 783 -10.75 0.46 -32.38
CA LEU A 783 -11.19 1.71 -31.73
C LEU A 783 -10.24 2.88 -32.03
N GLU A 784 -8.92 2.62 -32.11
CA GLU A 784 -7.94 3.63 -32.49
C GLU A 784 -8.04 4.02 -33.98
N GLU A 785 -8.46 3.09 -34.86
CA GLU A 785 -8.79 3.43 -36.25
C GLU A 785 -10.00 4.37 -36.34
N PHE A 786 -11.06 4.12 -35.56
CA PHE A 786 -12.18 5.05 -35.47
C PHE A 786 -11.80 6.39 -34.86
N ARG A 787 -10.89 6.40 -33.88
CA ARG A 787 -10.33 7.63 -33.30
C ARG A 787 -9.60 8.44 -34.37
N PHE A 788 -8.72 7.79 -35.13
CA PHE A 788 -8.00 8.42 -36.23
C PHE A 788 -8.97 8.99 -37.27
N GLN A 789 -9.95 8.20 -37.71
CA GLN A 789 -10.99 8.65 -38.65
C GLN A 789 -11.71 9.90 -38.13
N LEU A 790 -12.23 9.89 -36.90
CA LEU A 790 -12.95 11.03 -36.32
C LEU A 790 -12.05 12.26 -36.12
N SER A 791 -10.79 12.08 -35.71
CA SER A 791 -9.82 13.17 -35.61
C SER A 791 -9.57 13.85 -36.96
N ILE A 792 -9.38 13.08 -38.04
CA ILE A 792 -9.15 13.64 -39.38
C ILE A 792 -10.42 14.29 -39.93
N LEU A 793 -11.60 13.70 -39.73
CA LEU A 793 -12.87 14.29 -40.16
C LEU A 793 -13.19 15.59 -39.39
N ARG A 794 -12.84 15.65 -38.10
CA ARG A 794 -12.91 16.87 -37.28
C ARG A 794 -12.00 17.96 -37.83
N LEU A 795 -10.76 17.63 -38.19
CA LEU A 795 -9.84 18.56 -38.85
C LEU A 795 -10.38 19.03 -40.20
N ALA A 796 -10.96 18.12 -41.00
CA ALA A 796 -11.57 18.45 -42.28
C ALA A 796 -12.71 19.47 -42.13
N ALA A 797 -13.61 19.28 -41.15
CA ALA A 797 -14.67 20.23 -40.83
C ALA A 797 -14.09 21.61 -40.44
N LEU A 798 -13.04 21.65 -39.62
CA LEU A 798 -12.40 22.90 -39.19
C LEU A 798 -11.71 23.64 -40.34
N PHE A 799 -11.06 22.91 -41.25
CA PHE A 799 -10.41 23.49 -42.43
C PHE A 799 -11.43 24.11 -43.38
N ASP A 800 -12.59 23.49 -43.55
CA ASP A 800 -13.66 24.01 -44.41
C ASP A 800 -14.42 25.18 -43.74
N MET A 801 -14.57 25.17 -42.40
CA MET A 801 -15.21 26.26 -41.65
C MET A 801 -14.37 27.55 -41.58
N LYS A 802 -13.05 27.42 -41.34
CA LYS A 802 -12.14 28.57 -41.18
C LYS A 802 -10.78 28.32 -41.89
N PRO A 803 -10.75 28.32 -43.23
CA PRO A 803 -9.52 28.04 -44.00
C PRO A 803 -8.33 28.92 -43.62
N GLY A 804 -8.57 30.20 -43.32
CA GLY A 804 -7.52 31.17 -42.98
C GLY A 804 -6.95 31.05 -41.56
N ALA A 805 -7.57 30.27 -40.67
CA ALA A 805 -7.10 30.09 -39.29
C ALA A 805 -6.06 28.97 -39.14
N TYR A 806 -5.91 28.09 -40.13
CA TYR A 806 -5.12 26.87 -40.04
C TYR A 806 -4.00 26.83 -41.10
N THR A 807 -3.05 27.75 -41.00
CA THR A 807 -1.85 27.78 -41.87
C THR A 807 -0.93 26.57 -41.66
N ASN A 808 -1.07 25.86 -40.54
CA ASN A 808 -0.35 24.65 -40.16
C ASN A 808 -1.15 23.35 -40.39
N ALA A 809 -2.16 23.35 -41.27
CA ALA A 809 -3.03 22.20 -41.52
C ALA A 809 -2.29 20.88 -41.77
N ALA A 810 -1.18 20.91 -42.53
CA ALA A 810 -0.37 19.72 -42.81
C ALA A 810 0.28 19.14 -41.55
N GLN A 811 0.83 20.00 -40.69
CA GLN A 811 1.46 19.59 -39.43
C GLN A 811 0.44 18.99 -38.45
N LEU A 812 -0.79 19.52 -38.43
CA LEU A 812 -1.87 18.98 -37.58
C LEU A 812 -2.29 17.58 -38.02
N VAL A 813 -2.42 17.34 -39.33
CA VAL A 813 -2.74 16.01 -39.88
C VAL A 813 -1.57 15.03 -39.68
N GLU A 814 -0.33 15.48 -39.88
CA GLU A 814 0.88 14.68 -39.66
C GLU A 814 1.02 14.26 -38.19
N ALA A 815 0.74 15.15 -37.25
CA ALA A 815 0.75 14.84 -35.82
C ALA A 815 -0.26 13.74 -35.44
N GLU A 816 -1.47 13.75 -36.03
CA GLU A 816 -2.46 12.69 -35.83
C GLU A 816 -2.00 11.36 -36.46
N MET A 817 -1.33 11.38 -37.61
CA MET A 817 -0.74 10.17 -38.24
C MET A 817 0.36 9.56 -37.38
N ILE A 818 1.26 10.38 -36.82
CA ILE A 818 2.34 9.92 -35.92
C ILE A 818 1.72 9.28 -34.68
N ARG A 819 0.75 9.96 -34.04
CA ARG A 819 0.04 9.45 -32.87
C ARG A 819 -0.61 8.09 -33.14
N PHE A 820 -1.29 7.95 -34.28
CA PHE A 820 -1.91 6.68 -34.67
C PHE A 820 -0.87 5.56 -34.84
N ARG A 821 0.26 5.83 -35.52
CA ARG A 821 1.34 4.84 -35.71
C ARG A 821 1.99 4.42 -34.38
N GLU A 822 2.30 5.36 -33.51
CA GLU A 822 2.85 5.08 -32.17
C GLU A 822 1.90 4.20 -31.35
N ARG A 823 0.58 4.46 -31.45
CA ARG A 823 -0.42 3.68 -30.75
C ARG A 823 -0.52 2.26 -31.29
N CYS A 824 -0.53 2.07 -32.61
CA CYS A 824 -0.49 0.75 -33.24
C CYS A 824 0.79 -0.03 -32.85
N GLN A 825 1.95 0.64 -32.79
CA GLN A 825 3.20 0.04 -32.31
C GLN A 825 3.09 -0.41 -30.84
N SER A 826 2.51 0.41 -29.97
CA SER A 826 2.31 0.06 -28.55
C SER A 826 1.38 -1.14 -28.35
N LEU A 827 0.39 -1.30 -29.24
CA LEU A 827 -0.54 -2.43 -29.23
C LEU A 827 0.02 -3.67 -29.94
N VAL A 828 1.11 -3.54 -30.70
CA VAL A 828 1.72 -4.59 -31.54
C VAL A 828 0.72 -5.13 -32.57
N VAL A 829 -0.04 -4.23 -33.22
CA VAL A 829 -1.04 -4.56 -34.24
C VAL A 829 -0.83 -3.70 -35.48
N SER A 830 -0.99 -4.30 -36.67
CA SER A 830 -0.95 -3.58 -37.95
C SER A 830 -2.30 -2.92 -38.28
N PRO A 831 -2.33 -1.71 -38.87
CA PRO A 831 -3.57 -1.09 -39.34
C PRO A 831 -4.34 -1.96 -40.34
N SER A 832 -5.65 -1.79 -40.40
CA SER A 832 -6.49 -2.43 -41.42
C SER A 832 -6.11 -2.01 -42.83
N GLN A 833 -6.50 -2.82 -43.82
CA GLN A 833 -6.25 -2.52 -45.23
C GLN A 833 -6.88 -1.18 -45.65
N SER A 834 -8.10 -0.88 -45.18
CA SER A 834 -8.75 0.42 -45.43
C SER A 834 -7.97 1.58 -44.85
N THR A 835 -7.51 1.47 -43.60
CA THR A 835 -6.78 2.56 -42.94
C THR A 835 -5.38 2.75 -43.54
N THR A 836 -4.76 1.68 -44.03
CA THR A 836 -3.49 1.75 -44.76
C THR A 836 -3.62 2.53 -46.07
N GLU A 837 -4.68 2.29 -46.84
CA GLU A 837 -4.98 3.06 -48.06
C GLU A 837 -5.29 4.53 -47.77
N VAL A 838 -5.95 4.82 -46.64
CA VAL A 838 -6.16 6.21 -46.18
C VAL A 838 -4.83 6.89 -45.86
N LEU A 839 -3.92 6.23 -45.14
CA LEU A 839 -2.59 6.78 -44.82
C LEU A 839 -1.79 7.09 -46.09
N ILE A 840 -1.77 6.16 -47.06
CA ILE A 840 -1.13 6.36 -48.38
C ILE A 840 -1.81 7.51 -49.13
N GLY A 841 -3.14 7.61 -49.06
CA GLY A 841 -3.92 8.70 -49.65
C GLY A 841 -3.55 10.06 -49.07
N ILE A 842 -3.37 10.17 -47.75
CA ILE A 842 -2.94 11.41 -47.09
C ILE A 842 -1.49 11.76 -47.47
N GLU A 843 -0.58 10.79 -47.53
CA GLU A 843 0.81 11.01 -47.99
C GLU A 843 0.86 11.53 -49.44
N ARG A 844 0.00 10.99 -50.32
CA ARG A 844 -0.16 11.50 -51.70
C ARG A 844 -0.72 12.92 -51.73
N LEU A 845 -1.68 13.24 -50.85
CA LEU A 845 -2.20 14.60 -50.71
C LEU A 845 -1.10 15.57 -50.26
N PHE A 846 -0.26 15.18 -49.30
CA PHE A 846 0.88 15.96 -48.83
C PHE A 846 1.88 16.25 -49.96
N ALA A 847 2.25 15.22 -50.74
CA ALA A 847 3.11 15.38 -51.90
C ALA A 847 2.51 16.34 -52.95
N ALA A 848 1.19 16.28 -53.18
CA ALA A 848 0.50 17.19 -54.09
C ALA A 848 0.35 18.63 -53.54
N THR A 849 0.25 18.81 -52.23
CA THR A 849 0.09 20.14 -51.60
C THR A 849 1.35 20.99 -51.56
N GLN A 850 2.54 20.40 -51.77
CA GLN A 850 3.78 21.18 -51.98
C GLN A 850 3.65 22.16 -53.17
N ALA A 851 2.70 21.94 -54.08
CA ALA A 851 2.36 22.84 -55.19
C ALA A 851 1.18 23.81 -54.93
N LYS A 852 0.30 23.56 -53.95
CA LYS A 852 -1.00 24.30 -53.79
C LYS A 852 -1.20 25.03 -52.45
N LYS A 853 -0.31 24.89 -51.46
CA LYS A 853 -0.34 25.58 -50.14
C LYS A 853 -1.61 25.41 -49.27
N PHE A 854 -2.59 24.59 -49.67
CA PHE A 854 -3.83 24.39 -48.91
C PHE A 854 -4.32 22.94 -48.99
N ILE A 855 -4.74 22.37 -47.85
CA ILE A 855 -5.40 21.05 -47.76
C ILE A 855 -6.91 21.31 -47.62
N SER A 856 -7.69 20.82 -48.57
CA SER A 856 -9.16 20.91 -48.53
C SER A 856 -9.76 19.82 -47.64
N GLY A 857 -10.74 20.15 -46.80
CA GLY A 857 -11.46 19.17 -45.97
C GLY A 857 -12.25 18.16 -46.81
N SER A 858 -12.74 18.57 -47.98
CA SER A 858 -13.38 17.68 -48.95
C SER A 858 -12.46 16.57 -49.49
N SER A 859 -11.16 16.85 -49.68
CA SER A 859 -10.17 15.85 -50.13
C SER A 859 -9.92 14.79 -49.05
N LEU A 860 -9.88 15.20 -47.77
CA LEU A 860 -9.73 14.28 -46.64
C LEU A 860 -10.99 13.43 -46.45
N THR A 861 -12.17 14.03 -46.60
CA THR A 861 -13.46 13.34 -46.51
C THR A 861 -13.61 12.26 -47.60
N ALA A 862 -13.17 12.55 -48.82
CA ALA A 862 -13.24 11.62 -49.96
C ALA A 862 -12.42 10.33 -49.74
N LEU A 863 -11.33 10.39 -48.96
CA LEU A 863 -10.54 9.20 -48.62
C LEU A 863 -11.35 8.21 -47.78
N PHE A 864 -12.12 8.70 -46.81
CA PHE A 864 -12.97 7.86 -45.94
C PHE A 864 -14.29 7.42 -46.60
N GLN A 865 -14.74 8.10 -47.65
CA GLN A 865 -15.82 7.57 -48.51
C GLN A 865 -15.35 6.35 -49.31
N SER A 866 -14.11 6.41 -49.81
CA SER A 866 -13.52 5.36 -50.66
C SER A 866 -13.00 4.17 -49.85
N HIS A 867 -12.58 4.40 -48.60
CA HIS A 867 -11.97 3.41 -47.73
C HIS A 867 -12.56 3.50 -46.32
N ALA A 868 -13.80 3.03 -46.15
CA ALA A 868 -14.48 3.00 -44.85
C ALA A 868 -13.84 1.97 -43.90
N VAL A 869 -13.69 2.34 -42.63
CA VAL A 869 -13.23 1.41 -41.58
C VAL A 869 -14.32 0.38 -41.32
N LEU A 870 -13.99 -0.90 -41.46
CA LEU A 870 -14.92 -2.02 -41.30
C LEU A 870 -14.77 -2.70 -39.94
N LEU A 871 -15.88 -3.27 -39.45
CA LEU A 871 -15.88 -4.14 -38.29
C LEU A 871 -15.11 -5.43 -38.56
N GLN A 872 -14.47 -5.97 -37.53
CA GLN A 872 -13.68 -7.20 -37.63
C GLN A 872 -14.56 -8.44 -37.71
N LYS A 873 -14.16 -9.41 -38.55
CA LYS A 873 -14.93 -10.64 -38.81
C LYS A 873 -15.08 -11.58 -37.61
N LYS A 874 -14.11 -11.63 -36.70
CA LYS A 874 -14.16 -12.48 -35.50
C LYS A 874 -13.70 -11.71 -34.28
N PHE A 875 -14.35 -11.97 -33.15
CA PHE A 875 -14.07 -11.31 -31.88
C PHE A 875 -13.82 -12.38 -30.80
N THR A 876 -12.60 -12.44 -30.28
CA THR A 876 -12.10 -13.52 -29.41
C THR A 876 -12.51 -13.40 -27.93
N SER A 877 -13.08 -12.27 -27.51
CA SER A 877 -13.26 -11.90 -26.08
C SER A 877 -14.70 -11.55 -25.67
N LEU A 878 -15.70 -12.07 -26.40
CA LEU A 878 -17.12 -11.72 -26.17
C LEU A 878 -17.65 -12.00 -24.75
N GLY A 879 -17.00 -12.86 -23.97
CA GLY A 879 -17.42 -13.21 -22.61
C GLY A 879 -16.54 -12.71 -21.47
N SER A 880 -15.45 -11.97 -21.75
CA SER A 880 -14.45 -11.61 -20.73
C SER A 880 -14.34 -10.12 -20.45
N ILE A 881 -15.08 -9.28 -21.19
CA ILE A 881 -15.04 -7.83 -21.04
C ILE A 881 -15.91 -7.44 -19.85
N SER A 882 -15.31 -6.72 -18.92
CA SER A 882 -15.99 -6.20 -17.76
C SER A 882 -16.07 -4.67 -17.83
N ILE A 883 -17.19 -4.14 -17.36
CA ILE A 883 -17.35 -2.70 -17.18
C ILE A 883 -16.91 -2.29 -15.78
N LYS A 884 -16.20 -1.17 -15.69
CA LYS A 884 -15.84 -0.53 -14.44
C LYS A 884 -17.03 0.27 -13.93
N TRP A 885 -17.46 -0.05 -12.72
CA TRP A 885 -18.57 0.63 -12.07
C TRP A 885 -18.29 0.82 -10.59
N ALA A 886 -19.00 1.77 -10.00
CA ALA A 886 -18.86 2.11 -8.59
C ALA A 886 -20.24 2.17 -7.94
N GLU A 887 -20.30 1.77 -6.67
CA GLU A 887 -21.49 1.95 -5.83
C GLU A 887 -21.12 2.69 -4.57
N ILE A 888 -21.83 3.78 -4.28
CA ILE A 888 -21.70 4.44 -2.99
C ILE A 888 -22.59 3.69 -2.00
N VAL A 889 -21.96 3.01 -1.05
CA VAL A 889 -22.62 2.17 -0.05
C VAL A 889 -23.09 3.00 1.14
N GLU A 890 -22.30 4.00 1.53
CA GLU A 890 -22.65 4.95 2.58
C GLU A 890 -22.26 6.39 2.20
N PRO A 891 -23.10 7.38 2.55
CA PRO A 891 -24.41 7.27 3.23
C PRO A 891 -25.50 6.59 2.39
N SER A 892 -26.31 5.72 3.01
CA SER A 892 -27.36 4.92 2.34
C SER A 892 -28.67 5.68 2.08
N GLU A 893 -28.94 6.70 2.89
CA GLU A 893 -30.08 7.61 2.74
C GLU A 893 -29.57 9.04 2.69
N THR A 894 -30.15 9.86 1.80
CA THR A 894 -29.91 11.30 1.84
C THR A 894 -30.58 11.82 3.12
N PRO A 895 -29.82 12.44 4.05
CA PRO A 895 -30.41 12.87 5.30
C PRO A 895 -31.52 13.89 5.01
N ASN A 896 -32.71 13.64 5.54
CA ASN A 896 -33.86 14.56 5.42
C ASN A 896 -33.56 15.93 6.05
N GLU A 897 -32.69 15.95 7.07
CA GLU A 897 -32.19 17.18 7.66
C GLU A 897 -30.87 17.64 6.99
N PRO A 898 -30.71 18.93 6.69
CA PRO A 898 -29.51 19.45 6.07
C PRO A 898 -28.31 19.35 7.01
N LEU A 899 -27.16 18.90 6.49
CA LEU A 899 -25.89 18.93 7.21
C LEU A 899 -25.43 20.38 7.39
N ARG A 900 -25.36 20.81 8.64
CA ARG A 900 -25.03 22.19 9.02
C ARG A 900 -23.56 22.32 9.40
N PHE A 901 -22.84 23.27 8.82
CA PHE A 901 -21.43 23.51 9.16
C PHE A 901 -21.08 25.00 9.11
N VAL A 902 -19.99 25.40 9.77
CA VAL A 902 -19.56 26.80 9.83
C VAL A 902 -18.74 27.16 8.59
N VAL A 903 -19.11 28.25 7.91
CA VAL A 903 -18.37 28.75 6.73
C VAL A 903 -16.90 29.05 7.08
N GLY A 904 -16.00 28.68 6.17
CA GLY A 904 -14.54 28.78 6.37
C GLY A 904 -13.89 27.59 7.06
N LEU A 905 -14.68 26.63 7.58
CA LEU A 905 -14.18 25.34 8.06
C LEU A 905 -14.62 24.21 7.12
N PRO A 906 -13.72 23.27 6.76
CA PRO A 906 -14.09 22.15 5.90
C PRO A 906 -14.99 21.17 6.65
N LEU A 907 -16.09 20.77 6.02
CA LEU A 907 -16.96 19.68 6.47
C LEU A 907 -16.46 18.36 5.86
N GLY A 908 -16.08 17.40 6.70
CA GLY A 908 -15.72 16.06 6.24
C GLY A 908 -16.94 15.15 6.17
N ILE A 909 -17.35 14.77 4.96
CA ILE A 909 -18.40 13.77 4.73
C ILE A 909 -17.74 12.40 4.56
N SER A 910 -18.08 11.46 5.44
CA SER A 910 -17.56 10.09 5.35
C SER A 910 -18.31 9.35 4.25
N ILE A 911 -17.55 8.77 3.32
CA ILE A 911 -18.08 8.06 2.15
C ILE A 911 -17.44 6.67 2.09
N ASN A 912 -18.28 5.65 1.86
CA ASN A 912 -17.83 4.28 1.55
C ASN A 912 -18.24 3.91 0.12
N ILE A 913 -17.26 3.60 -0.73
CA ILE A 913 -17.48 3.24 -2.13
C ILE A 913 -16.92 1.85 -2.39
N LEU A 914 -17.69 1.01 -3.09
CA LEU A 914 -17.17 -0.22 -3.70
C LEU A 914 -16.92 0.02 -5.18
N LEU A 915 -15.72 -0.33 -5.62
CA LEU A 915 -15.21 -0.18 -6.98
C LEU A 915 -15.04 -1.57 -7.57
N HIS A 916 -15.68 -1.85 -8.69
CA HIS A 916 -15.71 -3.17 -9.32
C HIS A 916 -15.01 -3.13 -10.67
N ASN A 917 -14.19 -4.15 -10.95
CA ASN A 917 -13.36 -4.31 -12.16
C ASN A 917 -12.24 -3.26 -12.33
N PHE A 918 -11.69 -2.72 -11.24
CA PHE A 918 -10.61 -1.73 -11.27
C PHE A 918 -9.22 -2.38 -11.26
N SER A 919 -8.29 -1.83 -12.04
CA SER A 919 -6.87 -2.14 -11.94
C SER A 919 -6.15 -1.18 -10.99
N LYS A 920 -4.93 -1.54 -10.53
CA LYS A 920 -4.10 -0.64 -9.71
C LYS A 920 -3.84 0.72 -10.37
N ASN A 921 -3.70 0.76 -11.70
CA ASN A 921 -3.51 2.02 -12.43
C ASN A 921 -4.77 2.90 -12.41
N ASP A 922 -5.96 2.29 -12.42
CA ASP A 922 -7.23 3.01 -12.36
C ASP A 922 -7.43 3.68 -10.99
N ILE A 923 -6.94 3.06 -9.91
CA ILE A 923 -7.00 3.63 -8.56
C ILE A 923 -6.30 5.00 -8.49
N PHE A 924 -5.16 5.16 -9.17
CA PHE A 924 -4.47 6.46 -9.25
C PHE A 924 -5.25 7.53 -10.02
N GLN A 925 -6.13 7.12 -10.94
CA GLN A 925 -6.95 8.01 -11.77
C GLN A 925 -8.32 8.30 -11.16
N PHE A 926 -8.78 7.49 -10.22
CA PHE A 926 -10.07 7.64 -9.55
C PHE A 926 -10.17 8.97 -8.79
N ARG A 927 -11.25 9.71 -9.01
CA ARG A 927 -11.57 10.98 -8.33
C ARG A 927 -13.03 10.97 -7.90
N ILE A 928 -13.32 11.74 -6.86
CA ILE A 928 -14.70 12.06 -6.47
C ILE A 928 -14.97 13.50 -6.88
N LYS A 929 -15.87 13.70 -7.83
CA LYS A 929 -16.29 15.02 -8.29
C LYS A 929 -17.39 15.53 -7.37
N THR A 930 -17.16 16.69 -6.78
CA THR A 930 -18.12 17.40 -5.93
C THR A 930 -18.65 18.60 -6.71
N ASP A 931 -19.93 18.57 -7.09
CA ASP A 931 -20.62 19.64 -7.80
C ASP A 931 -21.41 20.49 -6.81
N TYR A 932 -21.09 21.78 -6.78
CA TYR A 932 -21.70 22.77 -5.91
C TYR A 932 -22.88 23.48 -6.61
N PRO A 933 -23.83 24.08 -5.87
CA PRO A 933 -24.98 24.80 -6.41
C PRO A 933 -24.63 26.01 -7.28
N ASP A 934 -23.45 26.61 -7.07
CA ASP A 934 -22.91 27.70 -7.88
C ASP A 934 -22.33 27.24 -9.23
N ARG A 935 -22.51 25.95 -9.56
CA ARG A 935 -21.95 25.25 -10.74
C ARG A 935 -20.44 25.11 -10.71
N SER A 936 -19.78 25.44 -9.60
CA SER A 936 -18.38 25.08 -9.39
C SER A 936 -18.27 23.58 -9.12
N SER A 937 -17.12 23.00 -9.47
CA SER A 937 -16.85 21.59 -9.20
C SER A 937 -15.42 21.39 -8.71
N ILE A 938 -15.25 20.51 -7.72
CA ILE A 938 -13.95 20.18 -7.12
C ILE A 938 -13.71 18.69 -7.26
N LEU A 939 -12.47 18.32 -7.60
CA LEU A 939 -12.04 16.92 -7.70
C LEU A 939 -11.25 16.53 -6.46
N PHE A 940 -11.83 15.64 -5.66
CA PHE A 940 -11.16 15.03 -4.52
C PHE A 940 -10.34 13.82 -4.99
N CYS A 941 -9.09 13.75 -4.53
CA CYS A 941 -8.18 12.63 -4.77
C CYS A 941 -8.02 11.82 -3.47
N PRO A 942 -8.58 10.61 -3.39
CA PRO A 942 -8.37 9.76 -2.22
C PRO A 942 -6.91 9.30 -2.13
N ARG A 943 -6.49 8.91 -0.93
CA ARG A 943 -5.12 8.40 -0.68
C ARG A 943 -5.05 6.93 -1.05
N GLU A 944 -3.90 6.48 -1.55
CA GLU A 944 -3.69 5.06 -1.89
C GLU A 944 -3.94 4.13 -0.69
N SER A 945 -3.57 4.56 0.52
CA SER A 945 -3.81 3.81 1.77
C SER A 945 -5.28 3.66 2.16
N GLU A 946 -6.19 4.44 1.57
CA GLU A 946 -7.64 4.38 1.85
C GLU A 946 -8.36 3.34 0.96
N PHE A 947 -7.68 2.82 -0.07
CA PHE A 947 -8.19 1.75 -0.91
C PHE A 947 -7.76 0.40 -0.35
N LYS A 948 -8.73 -0.50 -0.21
CA LYS A 948 -8.51 -1.88 0.21
C LYS A 948 -9.05 -2.83 -0.84
N GLU A 949 -8.19 -3.70 -1.36
CA GLU A 949 -8.60 -4.78 -2.25
C GLU A 949 -9.34 -5.85 -1.44
N ILE A 950 -10.62 -6.08 -1.76
CA ILE A 950 -11.46 -7.11 -1.10
C ILE A 950 -11.37 -8.43 -1.88
N SER A 951 -11.42 -8.33 -3.20
CA SER A 951 -11.29 -9.43 -4.14
C SER A 951 -10.57 -8.94 -5.40
N ALA A 952 -10.15 -9.87 -6.26
CA ALA A 952 -9.46 -9.51 -7.49
C ALA A 952 -10.24 -8.44 -8.27
N GLN A 953 -9.57 -7.32 -8.57
CA GLN A 953 -10.15 -6.16 -9.27
C GLN A 953 -11.33 -5.48 -8.56
N THR A 954 -11.56 -5.74 -7.27
CA THR A 954 -12.62 -5.12 -6.47
C THR A 954 -12.02 -4.41 -5.26
N TYR A 955 -12.25 -3.11 -5.16
CA TYR A 955 -11.68 -2.26 -4.11
C TYR A 955 -12.77 -1.59 -3.29
N ARG A 956 -12.55 -1.48 -1.99
CA ARG A 956 -13.33 -0.62 -1.10
C ARG A 956 -12.55 0.62 -0.78
N LEU A 957 -13.20 1.77 -0.92
CA LEU A 957 -12.67 3.06 -0.55
C LEU A 957 -13.45 3.58 0.66
N LEU A 958 -12.75 3.82 1.75
CA LEU A 958 -13.27 4.49 2.94
C LEU A 958 -12.52 5.81 3.12
N CYS A 959 -13.19 6.94 2.86
CA CYS A 959 -12.55 8.24 2.97
C CYS A 959 -13.51 9.32 3.48
N LYS A 960 -12.94 10.48 3.87
CA LYS A 960 -13.70 11.68 4.21
C LYS A 960 -13.51 12.72 3.12
N VAL A 961 -14.54 12.94 2.32
CA VAL A 961 -14.53 14.00 1.29
C VAL A 961 -14.74 15.34 1.98
N LEU A 962 -13.82 16.25 1.77
CA LEU A 962 -13.87 17.59 2.34
C LEU A 962 -14.72 18.49 1.46
N VAL A 963 -15.79 19.01 2.03
CA VAL A 963 -16.63 20.05 1.44
C VAL A 963 -16.23 21.38 2.05
N GLN A 964 -15.88 22.33 1.22
CA GLN A 964 -15.58 23.69 1.64
C GLN A 964 -16.43 24.65 0.82
N ALA A 965 -17.19 25.51 1.52
CA ALA A 965 -17.86 26.63 0.90
C ALA A 965 -17.14 27.91 1.32
N ASP A 966 -16.62 28.64 0.33
CA ASP A 966 -15.98 29.95 0.56
C ASP A 966 -17.03 31.07 0.71
N ASN A 967 -18.26 30.85 0.22
CA ASN A 967 -19.37 31.78 0.27
C ASN A 967 -20.54 31.23 1.11
N LEU A 968 -21.23 32.10 1.85
CA LEU A 968 -22.52 31.76 2.45
C LEU A 968 -23.57 31.53 1.36
N TRP A 969 -24.38 30.48 1.52
CA TRP A 969 -25.63 30.31 0.78
C TRP A 969 -26.81 30.56 1.71
N SER A 970 -27.88 31.13 1.19
CA SER A 970 -29.03 31.58 1.98
C SER A 970 -29.95 30.46 2.48
N ASP A 971 -29.91 29.28 1.85
CA ASP A 971 -30.74 28.12 2.19
C ASP A 971 -29.95 26.82 2.02
N SER A 972 -30.52 25.71 2.52
CA SER A 972 -30.02 24.37 2.27
C SER A 972 -30.00 24.06 0.78
N ALA A 973 -28.89 23.53 0.29
CA ALA A 973 -28.71 23.21 -1.12
C ALA A 973 -28.10 21.82 -1.29
N ARG A 974 -28.44 21.17 -2.41
CA ARG A 974 -27.93 19.84 -2.72
C ARG A 974 -26.53 19.95 -3.33
N VAL A 975 -25.58 19.27 -2.71
CA VAL A 975 -24.22 19.07 -3.24
C VAL A 975 -24.14 17.66 -3.78
N ARG A 976 -23.74 17.52 -5.05
CA ARG A 976 -23.68 16.22 -5.74
C ARG A 976 -22.26 15.67 -5.70
N PHE A 977 -22.12 14.43 -5.24
CA PHE A 977 -20.86 13.68 -5.27
C PHE A 977 -20.97 12.61 -6.35
N GLY A 978 -20.04 12.57 -7.30
CA GLY A 978 -20.01 11.58 -8.37
C GLY A 978 -18.65 10.90 -8.49
N CYS A 979 -18.65 9.59 -8.65
CA CYS A 979 -17.43 8.82 -8.90
C CYS A 979 -16.99 9.00 -10.36
N VAL A 980 -15.75 9.44 -10.58
CA VAL A 980 -15.22 9.72 -11.92
C VAL A 980 -13.79 9.20 -12.08
N LEU A 981 -13.39 8.92 -13.31
CA LEU A 981 -11.99 8.70 -13.69
C LEU A 981 -11.43 9.99 -14.29
N LYS A 982 -10.25 10.42 -13.83
CA LYS A 982 -9.53 11.52 -14.46
C LYS A 982 -9.11 11.07 -15.86
N SER A 983 -9.53 11.80 -16.88
CA SER A 983 -9.10 11.53 -18.25
C SER A 983 -7.58 11.68 -18.33
N GLN A 984 -6.93 10.69 -18.93
CA GLN A 984 -5.57 10.85 -19.42
C GLN A 984 -5.68 11.89 -20.54
N GLN A 985 -5.26 13.13 -20.26
CA GLN A 985 -5.18 14.17 -21.28
C GLN A 985 -4.23 13.68 -22.37
N PHE A 986 -4.77 13.04 -23.40
CA PHE A 986 -4.11 12.96 -24.68
C PHE A 986 -3.96 14.41 -25.14
N MET A 987 -2.73 14.88 -25.26
CA MET A 987 -2.44 16.24 -25.72
C MET A 987 -3.18 16.49 -27.04
N ASP A 988 -4.33 17.17 -26.98
CA ASP A 988 -5.04 17.62 -28.17
C ASP A 988 -4.08 18.56 -28.91
N VAL A 989 -3.82 18.27 -30.19
CA VAL A 989 -2.89 19.06 -31.03
C VAL A 989 -3.44 20.48 -31.27
N ILE A 990 -4.71 20.73 -30.93
CA ILE A 990 -5.43 21.97 -31.22
C ILE A 990 -5.90 22.62 -29.90
N PRO A 991 -5.58 23.89 -29.63
CA PRO A 991 -6.15 24.62 -28.51
C PRO A 991 -7.68 24.80 -28.70
N PRO A 992 -8.48 24.79 -27.63
CA PRO A 992 -9.93 24.92 -27.74
C PRO A 992 -10.30 26.26 -28.40
N LEU A 993 -10.94 26.22 -29.57
CA LEU A 993 -11.67 27.38 -30.07
C LEU A 993 -12.82 27.67 -29.11
N GLY A 994 -12.97 28.93 -28.70
CA GLY A 994 -13.90 29.41 -27.65
C GLY A 994 -15.41 29.23 -27.92
N SER A 995 -15.85 28.06 -28.37
CA SER A 995 -17.21 27.57 -28.15
C SER A 995 -17.24 26.84 -26.81
N GLY A 996 -18.28 27.03 -26.00
CA GLY A 996 -18.40 26.62 -24.59
C GLY A 996 -18.35 25.11 -24.28
N PHE A 997 -17.76 24.27 -25.14
CA PHE A 997 -17.45 22.88 -24.85
C PHE A 997 -16.02 22.77 -24.30
N THR A 998 -15.83 23.17 -23.04
CA THR A 998 -14.66 22.71 -22.28
C THR A 998 -14.79 21.20 -22.10
N ARG A 999 -13.99 20.42 -22.83
CA ARG A 999 -13.90 18.95 -22.70
C ARG A 999 -13.75 18.62 -21.21
N SER A 1000 -14.74 17.93 -20.63
CA SER A 1000 -14.67 17.59 -19.22
C SER A 1000 -13.45 16.70 -19.00
N SER A 1001 -12.55 17.10 -18.11
CA SER A 1001 -11.31 16.37 -17.79
C SER A 1001 -11.56 15.05 -17.04
N CYS A 1002 -12.83 14.64 -16.92
CA CYS A 1002 -13.30 13.54 -16.09
C CYS A 1002 -14.36 12.73 -16.82
N ILE A 1003 -14.29 11.41 -16.66
CA ILE A 1003 -15.22 10.44 -17.25
C ILE A 1003 -16.07 9.89 -16.11
N PRO A 1004 -17.40 10.05 -16.14
CA PRO A 1004 -18.27 9.47 -15.12
C PRO A 1004 -18.23 7.94 -15.20
N LEU A 1005 -18.17 7.31 -14.04
CA LEU A 1005 -18.24 5.85 -13.93
C LEU A 1005 -19.67 5.37 -14.18
N ALA A 1006 -19.79 4.17 -14.72
CA ALA A 1006 -21.09 3.54 -14.94
C ALA A 1006 -21.74 3.14 -13.61
N GLU A 1007 -23.07 3.17 -13.59
CA GLU A 1007 -23.89 2.54 -12.55
C GLU A 1007 -24.10 1.07 -12.90
N SER A 1008 -24.18 0.19 -11.90
CA SER A 1008 -24.48 -1.21 -12.16
C SER A 1008 -25.96 -1.36 -12.51
N PRO A 1009 -26.33 -2.04 -13.61
CA PRO A 1009 -27.73 -2.37 -13.90
C PRO A 1009 -28.29 -3.42 -12.92
N PHE A 1010 -27.44 -4.05 -12.10
CA PHE A 1010 -27.81 -5.09 -11.14
C PHE A 1010 -27.82 -4.60 -9.68
N SER A 1011 -27.53 -3.33 -9.44
CA SER A 1011 -27.57 -2.72 -8.11
C SER A 1011 -28.46 -1.50 -8.10
N ASN A 1012 -29.30 -1.36 -7.07
CA ASN A 1012 -30.10 -0.16 -6.84
C ASN A 1012 -29.25 1.01 -6.31
N LYS A 1013 -27.95 0.78 -6.01
CA LYS A 1013 -27.03 1.80 -5.49
C LYS A 1013 -26.36 2.56 -6.63
N GLN A 1014 -26.33 3.88 -6.50
CA GLN A 1014 -25.85 4.78 -7.53
C GLN A 1014 -24.34 5.06 -7.41
N ALA A 1015 -23.72 5.44 -8.52
CA ALA A 1015 -22.34 5.91 -8.58
C ALA A 1015 -22.22 7.41 -8.21
N ALA A 1016 -23.36 8.06 -7.96
CA ALA A 1016 -23.46 9.43 -7.49
C ALA A 1016 -24.50 9.54 -6.36
N MET A 1017 -24.35 10.58 -5.53
CA MET A 1017 -25.31 10.91 -4.48
C MET A 1017 -25.46 12.42 -4.32
N GLU A 1018 -26.59 12.85 -3.78
CA GLU A 1018 -26.84 14.25 -3.44
C GLU A 1018 -27.01 14.38 -1.93
N VAL A 1019 -26.24 15.25 -1.30
CA VAL A 1019 -26.35 15.53 0.13
C VAL A 1019 -26.85 16.95 0.32
N LEU A 1020 -27.86 17.12 1.17
CA LEU A 1020 -28.38 18.44 1.51
C LEU A 1020 -27.46 19.10 2.54
N ILE A 1021 -26.86 20.24 2.19
CA ILE A 1021 -25.87 20.95 3.01
C ILE A 1021 -26.34 22.39 3.25
N GLN A 1022 -26.19 22.88 4.49
CA GLN A 1022 -26.51 24.24 4.89
C GLN A 1022 -25.30 24.91 5.59
N PRO A 1023 -24.59 25.83 4.91
CA PRO A 1023 -23.55 26.63 5.56
C PRO A 1023 -24.16 27.62 6.56
N ILE A 1024 -23.56 27.73 7.75
CA ILE A 1024 -23.99 28.63 8.84
C ILE A 1024 -22.85 29.61 9.13
N GLN A 1025 -23.22 30.86 9.45
CA GLN A 1025 -22.28 31.84 9.98
C GLN A 1025 -21.92 31.51 11.43
N ALA A 1026 -20.63 31.55 11.79
CA ALA A 1026 -20.24 31.43 13.19
C ALA A 1026 -21.00 32.49 14.01
N LYS A 1027 -21.85 32.08 14.95
CA LYS A 1027 -22.40 33.02 15.93
C LYS A 1027 -21.20 33.55 16.70
N ALA A 1028 -20.89 34.83 16.53
CA ALA A 1028 -20.01 35.53 17.45
C ALA A 1028 -20.66 35.41 18.83
N SER A 1029 -20.05 34.63 19.71
CA SER A 1029 -20.41 34.63 21.13
C SER A 1029 -20.13 36.03 21.67
N CYS A 1030 -21.19 36.79 21.93
CA CYS A 1030 -21.13 37.99 22.76
C CYS A 1030 -20.77 37.62 24.20
#